data_AF-A0A4Z1E844-F1
#
_entry.id   AF-A0A4Z1E844-F1
#
_cell.length_a   1.000
_cell.length_b   1.000
_cell.length_c   1.000
_cell.angle_alpha   90.00
_cell.angle_beta   90.00
_cell.angle_gamma   90.00
#
_symmetry.space_group_name_H-M   'P 1'
#
loop_
_entity.id
_entity.type
_entity.pdbx_description
1 polymer ?
#
loop_
_entity_poly.entity_id
_entity_poly.type
_entity_poly.pdbx_seq_one_letter_code
_entity_poly.pdbx_strand_id
1 'polypeptide(L)'
;MGNLTISEWRKLPVSLAELCIDTTLRCGQSFRWKKAVGEDYWSCTLHGRIISLKQDSTHLHYRTIFPEIKGPSNHQPLVKKEKLEDEDDTESLLRHYLNLSPNLTELYEQWSLVDPNFKKRAPKFTGVRILKQDAWEALVGFICSSNNNIIRISQMVNNLCLHYGPLIGHIDDQPFHDFPQPEALTGSGVESHLRVLGFGYRAKYIAQTASIVASKPKGWLENLRNPETFDVPFEGELPAGGRPGYRKAHDELLELQGVGPKVADCVCLMGLGWGEAVPVDTHVWQIAQRDYKFGKGKHKSLTKATYDAIGDHFRGLWGKEAGWAHSVLFAADLKAFSDKLVSKVELKVDELEIKQENGDVLEKKVTVKREYSPEEMDLKEEEKVVIKREGVTEELEIKDEVKVFEPSARSQQQPPHFHIISRLVLPADTMGWLDFSSKSKKEEKNDTRSSFSWGDNLNATDWQHYTDPRTLIPTILLTTTILVSTRFYRSYLRRIPEAAYIRPRFFRKRSLFGTVTRVGDADNFHLFHTPGGRLAGWGWMPGRKKLPEGKDLKNKTIHVRIAGIDAPEGAHFGKPAQPFSAEALIWLREYIQNRRVRAYIYKRDQYDRVVATVWVRRFLVRKDVGREMLRAGMATVYEAKMGAEFGDFEAQYRAIEEEAKGKKLGMWSGKKKDYESPRDYKTRTANAANMMK
;
A
#
# COMPACT_ATOMS: atom_id res chain seq x y z
N MET A 1 -0.60 -4.88 -39.90
CA MET A 1 -0.30 -5.58 -38.64
C MET A 1 0.80 -6.57 -38.97
N GLY A 2 2.03 -6.33 -38.49
CA GLY A 2 3.16 -7.26 -38.68
C GLY A 2 3.09 -8.39 -37.66
N ASN A 3 3.58 -9.58 -38.02
CA ASN A 3 3.44 -10.80 -37.21
C ASN A 3 4.63 -10.91 -36.26
N LEU A 4 4.44 -10.52 -34.99
CA LEU A 4 5.44 -10.67 -33.93
C LEU A 4 5.82 -12.15 -33.71
N THR A 5 7.11 -12.45 -33.55
CA THR A 5 7.58 -13.76 -33.08
C THR A 5 7.47 -13.84 -31.55
N ILE A 6 6.37 -14.43 -31.09
CA ILE A 6 6.11 -14.66 -29.66
C ILE A 6 6.67 -16.05 -29.30
N SER A 7 7.55 -16.11 -28.31
CA SER A 7 8.03 -17.40 -27.80
C SER A 7 7.02 -18.05 -26.85
N GLU A 8 7.05 -19.39 -26.78
CA GLU A 8 6.30 -20.15 -25.78
C GLU A 8 6.81 -19.84 -24.37
N TRP A 9 5.94 -20.09 -23.36
CA TRP A 9 6.34 -19.96 -21.96
C TRP A 9 7.40 -21.01 -21.59
N ARG A 10 8.57 -20.55 -21.19
CA ARG A 10 9.65 -21.36 -20.64
C ARG A 10 9.65 -21.29 -19.12
N LYS A 11 10.26 -22.28 -18.48
CA LYS A 11 10.30 -22.42 -17.02
C LYS A 11 11.72 -22.35 -16.51
N LEU A 12 11.90 -21.61 -15.42
CA LEU A 12 13.15 -21.49 -14.68
C LEU A 12 12.91 -21.94 -13.23
N PRO A 13 13.57 -23.01 -12.74
CA PRO A 13 13.37 -23.49 -11.36
C PRO A 13 13.85 -22.46 -10.34
N VAL A 14 12.91 -21.80 -9.66
CA VAL A 14 13.17 -20.78 -8.62
C VAL A 14 11.97 -20.75 -7.67
N SER A 15 12.20 -21.10 -6.40
CA SER A 15 11.15 -21.10 -5.39
C SER A 15 10.75 -19.69 -4.94
N LEU A 16 9.58 -19.55 -4.29
CA LEU A 16 9.15 -18.28 -3.72
C LEU A 16 10.04 -17.76 -2.59
N ALA A 17 10.80 -18.64 -1.93
CA ALA A 17 11.78 -18.26 -0.92
C ALA A 17 12.99 -17.56 -1.56
N GLU A 18 13.40 -18.04 -2.74
CA GLU A 18 14.51 -17.48 -3.50
C GLU A 18 14.12 -16.24 -4.31
N LEU A 19 12.91 -16.16 -4.85
CA LEU A 19 12.42 -14.99 -5.57
C LEU A 19 10.90 -14.89 -5.44
N CYS A 20 10.40 -13.70 -5.11
CA CYS A 20 8.98 -13.37 -5.20
C CYS A 20 8.80 -12.16 -6.12
N ILE A 21 8.46 -12.38 -7.40
CA ILE A 21 8.38 -11.31 -8.40
C ILE A 21 7.34 -10.24 -8.04
N ASP A 22 6.21 -10.63 -7.43
CA ASP A 22 5.18 -9.69 -7.00
C ASP A 22 5.66 -8.75 -5.88
N THR A 23 6.68 -9.14 -5.09
CA THR A 23 7.26 -8.25 -4.07
C THR A 23 8.44 -7.48 -4.66
N THR A 24 9.39 -8.17 -5.30
CA THR A 24 10.63 -7.60 -5.86
C THR A 24 10.36 -6.54 -6.93
N LEU A 25 9.41 -6.79 -7.85
CA LEU A 25 9.12 -5.85 -8.94
C LEU A 25 8.26 -4.64 -8.50
N ARG A 26 7.70 -4.67 -7.28
CA ARG A 26 6.80 -3.62 -6.75
C ARG A 26 7.38 -2.82 -5.58
N CYS A 27 8.50 -3.25 -5.01
CA CYS A 27 9.09 -2.59 -3.83
C CYS A 27 9.94 -1.35 -4.18
N GLY A 28 9.77 -0.77 -5.37
CA GLY A 28 10.39 0.51 -5.74
C GLY A 28 11.85 0.41 -6.19
N GLN A 29 12.29 -0.79 -6.58
CA GLN A 29 13.61 -1.01 -7.20
C GLN A 29 13.61 -0.64 -8.68
N SER A 30 12.73 -1.27 -9.46
CA SER A 30 12.49 -0.96 -10.86
C SER A 30 11.12 -0.30 -11.02
N PHE A 31 10.99 0.55 -12.04
CA PHE A 31 9.78 1.31 -12.32
C PHE A 31 9.14 0.96 -13.68
N ARG A 32 9.69 -0.03 -14.41
CA ARG A 32 9.29 -0.37 -15.79
C ARG A 32 8.40 -1.59 -15.92
N TRP A 33 8.38 -2.46 -14.90
CA TRP A 33 7.52 -3.64 -14.88
C TRP A 33 6.05 -3.23 -14.74
N LYS A 34 5.22 -3.70 -15.67
CA LYS A 34 3.77 -3.46 -15.70
C LYS A 34 3.02 -4.76 -15.55
N LYS A 35 1.95 -4.75 -14.77
CA LYS A 35 0.97 -5.84 -14.72
C LYS A 35 -0.31 -5.34 -15.39
N ALA A 36 -0.73 -5.99 -16.48
CA ALA A 36 -1.96 -5.61 -17.17
C ALA A 36 -3.20 -5.94 -16.31
N VAL A 37 -4.27 -5.18 -16.48
CA VAL A 37 -5.50 -5.37 -15.69
C VAL A 37 -6.17 -6.67 -16.12
N GLY A 38 -6.26 -7.64 -15.21
CA GLY A 38 -6.87 -8.95 -15.47
C GLY A 38 -5.85 -10.03 -15.81
N GLU A 39 -4.59 -9.69 -16.01
CA GLU A 39 -3.52 -10.63 -16.29
C GLU A 39 -2.72 -11.01 -15.03
N ASP A 40 -2.22 -12.24 -14.99
CA ASP A 40 -1.40 -12.76 -13.90
C ASP A 40 0.11 -12.49 -14.07
N TYR A 41 0.52 -11.98 -15.22
CA TYR A 41 1.93 -11.77 -15.58
C TYR A 41 2.36 -10.30 -15.63
N TRP A 42 3.64 -10.09 -15.39
CA TRP A 42 4.36 -8.83 -15.51
C TRP A 42 5.03 -8.72 -16.87
N SER A 43 5.13 -7.53 -17.46
CA SER A 43 5.85 -7.30 -18.71
C SER A 43 6.75 -6.05 -18.63
N CYS A 44 7.91 -6.13 -19.27
CA CYS A 44 8.89 -5.04 -19.39
C CYS A 44 9.67 -5.20 -20.70
N THR A 45 10.24 -4.12 -21.22
CA THR A 45 11.31 -4.20 -22.24
C THR A 45 12.66 -4.30 -21.53
N LEU A 46 13.52 -5.20 -22.00
CA LEU A 46 14.89 -5.36 -21.51
C LEU A 46 15.76 -5.80 -22.68
N HIS A 47 16.91 -5.15 -22.90
CA HIS A 47 17.88 -5.55 -23.92
C HIS A 47 17.25 -5.81 -25.31
N GLY A 48 16.43 -4.86 -25.78
CA GLY A 48 15.84 -4.91 -27.12
C GLY A 48 14.70 -5.92 -27.32
N ARG A 49 14.18 -6.55 -26.26
CA ARG A 49 13.04 -7.48 -26.34
C ARG A 49 12.00 -7.19 -25.26
N ILE A 50 10.75 -7.60 -25.49
CA ILE A 50 9.71 -7.55 -24.46
C ILE A 50 9.74 -8.88 -23.72
N ILE A 51 9.90 -8.83 -22.40
CA ILE A 51 9.90 -9.99 -21.52
C ILE A 51 8.61 -9.97 -20.70
N SER A 52 7.94 -11.13 -20.61
CA SER A 52 6.83 -11.32 -19.67
C SER A 52 7.16 -12.41 -18.65
N LEU A 53 6.83 -12.16 -17.38
CA LEU A 53 7.12 -13.03 -16.24
C LEU A 53 5.85 -13.34 -15.45
N LYS A 54 5.66 -14.61 -15.08
CA LYS A 54 4.72 -15.03 -14.03
C LYS A 54 5.37 -16.10 -13.17
N GLN A 55 4.87 -16.33 -11.96
CA GLN A 55 5.56 -17.21 -11.02
C GLN A 55 4.55 -18.06 -10.26
N ASP A 56 4.89 -19.34 -10.09
CA ASP A 56 4.22 -20.25 -9.16
C ASP A 56 5.13 -20.56 -7.95
N SER A 57 4.78 -21.53 -7.11
CA SER A 57 5.54 -21.85 -5.91
C SER A 57 6.97 -22.35 -6.16
N THR A 58 7.24 -22.93 -7.33
CA THR A 58 8.50 -23.63 -7.63
C THR A 58 9.23 -23.12 -8.87
N HIS A 59 8.56 -22.40 -9.78
CA HIS A 59 9.13 -21.94 -11.03
C HIS A 59 8.77 -20.48 -11.33
N LEU A 60 9.76 -19.77 -11.89
CA LEU A 60 9.54 -18.56 -12.67
C LEU A 60 9.25 -18.97 -14.12
N HIS A 61 8.13 -18.51 -14.65
CA HIS A 61 7.77 -18.67 -16.06
C HIS A 61 8.10 -17.39 -16.80
N TYR A 62 8.75 -17.52 -17.95
CA TYR A 62 9.10 -16.38 -18.78
C TYR A 62 8.76 -16.63 -20.25
N ARG A 63 8.43 -15.56 -20.96
CA ARG A 63 8.31 -15.55 -22.44
C ARG A 63 8.85 -14.24 -22.99
N THR A 64 9.14 -14.24 -24.27
CA THR A 64 9.76 -13.12 -24.99
C THR A 64 9.05 -12.80 -26.28
N ILE A 65 9.12 -11.53 -26.66
CA ILE A 65 8.71 -11.03 -27.96
C ILE A 65 9.88 -10.20 -28.49
N PHE A 66 10.44 -10.62 -29.63
CA PHE A 66 11.51 -9.89 -30.31
C PHE A 66 10.92 -8.96 -31.38
N PRO A 67 11.55 -7.79 -31.62
CA PRO A 67 11.19 -6.95 -32.76
C PRO A 67 11.47 -7.67 -34.08
N GLU A 68 10.59 -7.55 -35.09
CA GLU A 68 10.86 -8.07 -36.43
C GLU A 68 12.10 -7.36 -37.02
N ILE A 69 13.14 -8.14 -37.36
CA ILE A 69 14.30 -7.63 -38.12
C ILE A 69 13.84 -7.33 -39.55
N LYS A 70 13.59 -6.06 -39.87
CA LYS A 70 13.46 -5.62 -41.27
C LYS A 70 14.87 -5.53 -41.88
N GLY A 71 15.28 -6.55 -42.64
CA GLY A 71 16.47 -6.43 -43.50
C GLY A 71 16.21 -5.57 -44.75
N PRO A 72 17.26 -5.17 -45.50
CA PRO A 72 18.37 -4.32 -45.12
C PRO A 72 18.12 -2.84 -45.53
N SER A 73 18.34 -1.88 -44.63
CA SER A 73 18.61 -0.50 -45.04
C SER A 73 20.06 -0.38 -45.51
N ASN A 74 20.30 0.28 -46.64
CA ASN A 74 21.59 0.52 -47.31
C ASN A 74 22.63 1.34 -46.50
N HIS A 75 22.99 0.89 -45.31
CA HIS A 75 24.21 1.31 -44.61
C HIS A 75 24.92 0.05 -44.13
N GLN A 76 26.01 -0.30 -44.83
CA GLN A 76 26.89 -1.42 -44.45
C GLN A 76 27.45 -1.21 -43.04
N PRO A 77 27.32 -2.17 -42.12
CA PRO A 77 28.27 -2.32 -41.03
C PRO A 77 29.43 -3.19 -41.54
N LEU A 78 30.64 -2.66 -41.43
CA LEU A 78 31.89 -3.35 -41.73
C LEU A 78 32.22 -4.34 -40.61
N VAL A 79 31.46 -5.43 -40.46
CA VAL A 79 31.88 -6.59 -39.65
C VAL A 79 31.42 -7.87 -40.34
N LYS A 80 32.38 -8.76 -40.56
CA LYS A 80 32.21 -10.07 -41.20
C LYS A 80 31.07 -10.84 -40.55
N LYS A 81 30.15 -11.35 -41.39
CA LYS A 81 29.24 -12.45 -41.07
C LYS A 81 30.06 -13.70 -40.78
N GLU A 82 30.41 -13.93 -39.53
CA GLU A 82 30.67 -15.28 -39.02
C GLU A 82 29.39 -15.79 -38.37
N LYS A 83 29.10 -17.06 -38.62
CA LYS A 83 27.89 -17.78 -38.20
C LYS A 83 27.69 -17.63 -36.68
N LEU A 84 26.70 -16.85 -36.24
CA LEU A 84 26.06 -17.08 -34.95
C LEU A 84 24.77 -17.85 -35.23
N GLU A 85 24.70 -19.08 -34.74
CA GLU A 85 23.43 -19.64 -34.32
C GLU A 85 22.92 -18.71 -33.21
N ASP A 86 21.85 -17.95 -33.46
CA ASP A 86 21.22 -17.06 -32.48
C ASP A 86 20.62 -17.90 -31.34
N GLU A 87 21.45 -18.33 -30.38
CA GLU A 87 20.97 -18.87 -29.12
C GLU A 87 20.25 -17.76 -28.35
N ASP A 88 18.97 -17.99 -28.02
CA ASP A 88 18.16 -17.07 -27.22
C ASP A 88 18.72 -16.96 -25.79
N ASP A 89 19.51 -15.90 -25.55
CA ASP A 89 20.19 -15.59 -24.28
C ASP A 89 19.26 -15.09 -23.15
N THR A 90 17.93 -15.14 -23.34
CA THR A 90 16.95 -14.61 -22.39
C THR A 90 17.08 -15.25 -21.00
N GLU A 91 17.34 -16.54 -20.89
CA GLU A 91 17.49 -17.17 -19.57
C GLU A 91 18.69 -16.60 -18.81
N SER A 92 19.83 -16.49 -19.48
CA SER A 92 21.06 -15.91 -18.93
C SER A 92 20.84 -14.44 -18.52
N LEU A 93 20.15 -13.68 -19.37
CA LEU A 93 19.74 -12.30 -19.06
C LEU A 93 18.87 -12.23 -17.80
N LEU A 94 17.88 -13.11 -17.65
CA LEU A 94 16.99 -13.14 -16.49
C LEU A 94 17.72 -13.56 -15.21
N ARG A 95 18.58 -14.58 -15.29
CA ARG A 95 19.43 -15.00 -14.16
C ARG A 95 20.32 -13.87 -13.68
N HIS A 96 20.86 -13.07 -14.60
CA HIS A 96 21.64 -11.89 -14.29
C HIS A 96 20.78 -10.76 -13.70
N TYR A 97 19.74 -10.32 -14.40
CA TYR A 97 18.89 -9.17 -14.01
C TYR A 97 18.17 -9.40 -12.67
N LEU A 98 17.62 -10.59 -12.45
CA LEU A 98 16.97 -10.97 -11.18
C LEU A 98 17.98 -11.38 -10.10
N ASN A 99 19.27 -11.40 -10.46
CA ASN A 99 20.39 -11.65 -9.57
C ASN A 99 20.26 -12.99 -8.83
N LEU A 100 20.09 -14.08 -9.59
CA LEU A 100 19.74 -15.41 -9.08
C LEU A 100 20.94 -16.26 -8.62
N SER A 101 22.17 -15.78 -8.80
CA SER A 101 23.37 -16.54 -8.43
C SER A 101 23.55 -16.73 -6.91
N PRO A 102 23.35 -15.71 -6.05
CA PRO A 102 23.42 -15.92 -4.59
C PRO A 102 22.24 -16.73 -4.07
N ASN A 103 22.47 -17.64 -3.13
CA ASN A 103 21.42 -18.30 -2.37
C ASN A 103 20.78 -17.30 -1.40
N LEU A 104 19.53 -16.90 -1.65
CA LEU A 104 18.87 -15.88 -0.85
C LEU A 104 18.45 -16.42 0.52
N THR A 105 18.09 -17.69 0.60
CA THR A 105 17.70 -18.34 1.86
C THR A 105 18.87 -18.34 2.85
N GLU A 106 20.07 -18.69 2.40
CA GLU A 106 21.28 -18.62 3.23
C GLU A 106 21.58 -17.19 3.71
N LEU A 107 21.40 -16.18 2.84
CA LEU A 107 21.56 -14.78 3.24
C LEU A 107 20.53 -14.37 4.30
N TYR A 108 19.28 -14.80 4.17
CA TYR A 108 18.23 -14.53 5.17
C TYR A 108 18.55 -15.18 6.52
N GLU A 109 19.10 -16.40 6.51
CA GLU A 109 19.56 -17.07 7.73
C GLU A 109 20.72 -16.30 8.37
N GLN A 110 21.73 -15.92 7.60
CA GLN A 110 22.87 -15.12 8.06
C GLN A 110 22.43 -13.80 8.70
N TRP A 111 21.58 -13.03 8.03
CA TRP A 111 21.09 -11.76 8.57
C TRP A 111 20.18 -11.94 9.79
N SER A 112 19.42 -13.03 9.85
CA SER A 112 18.57 -13.36 11.00
C SER A 112 19.36 -13.78 12.23
N LEU A 113 20.57 -14.34 12.06
CA LEU A 113 21.46 -14.71 13.17
C LEU A 113 22.04 -13.47 13.86
N VAL A 114 22.36 -12.43 13.10
CA VAL A 114 23.05 -11.23 13.60
C VAL A 114 22.10 -10.08 13.95
N ASP A 115 20.87 -10.07 13.42
CA ASP A 115 19.88 -9.02 13.70
C ASP A 115 18.51 -9.58 14.12
N PRO A 116 18.15 -9.46 15.42
CA PRO A 116 16.84 -9.85 15.94
C PRO A 116 15.66 -9.12 15.28
N ASN A 117 15.84 -7.85 14.88
CA ASN A 117 14.78 -7.09 14.20
C ASN A 117 14.50 -7.66 12.82
N PHE A 118 15.57 -8.02 12.08
CA PHE A 118 15.46 -8.71 10.80
C PHE A 118 14.76 -10.05 10.96
N LYS A 119 15.21 -10.89 11.92
CA LYS A 119 14.63 -12.20 12.23
C LYS A 119 13.12 -12.14 12.49
N LYS A 120 12.63 -11.08 13.17
CA LYS A 120 11.20 -10.88 13.45
C LYS A 120 10.37 -10.57 12.20
N ARG A 121 10.93 -9.86 11.20
CA ARG A 121 10.17 -9.31 10.06
C ARG A 121 10.35 -10.10 8.76
N ALA A 122 11.54 -10.61 8.50
CA ALA A 122 11.92 -11.24 7.23
C ALA A 122 11.07 -12.45 6.81
N PRO A 123 10.57 -13.34 7.71
CA PRO A 123 9.78 -14.51 7.30
C PRO A 123 8.50 -14.18 6.54
N LYS A 124 7.94 -12.97 6.70
CA LYS A 124 6.73 -12.53 5.97
C LYS A 124 7.04 -11.94 4.58
N PHE A 125 8.32 -11.73 4.28
CA PHE A 125 8.84 -11.02 3.11
C PHE A 125 10.00 -11.78 2.47
N THR A 126 9.86 -13.10 2.29
CA THR A 126 10.84 -13.92 1.57
C THR A 126 10.87 -13.61 0.07
N GLY A 127 11.96 -13.98 -0.61
CA GLY A 127 12.11 -13.83 -2.06
C GLY A 127 12.37 -12.40 -2.53
N VAL A 128 12.63 -11.44 -1.64
CA VAL A 128 13.00 -10.06 -2.03
C VAL A 128 14.48 -10.02 -2.41
N ARG A 129 14.75 -9.90 -3.72
CA ARG A 129 16.12 -9.77 -4.28
C ARG A 129 16.42 -8.34 -4.70
N ILE A 130 17.70 -8.00 -4.83
CA ILE A 130 18.16 -6.77 -5.48
C ILE A 130 18.34 -7.01 -6.98
N LEU A 131 17.59 -6.28 -7.79
CA LEU A 131 17.71 -6.32 -9.25
C LEU A 131 19.05 -5.73 -9.71
N LYS A 132 19.66 -6.34 -10.72
CA LYS A 132 20.82 -5.82 -11.47
C LYS A 132 20.32 -5.07 -12.70
N GLN A 133 19.90 -3.82 -12.49
CA GLN A 133 19.40 -2.96 -13.55
C GLN A 133 20.55 -2.35 -14.35
N ASP A 134 20.24 -1.88 -15.55
CA ASP A 134 21.12 -0.97 -16.27
C ASP A 134 21.38 0.29 -15.42
N ALA A 135 22.64 0.72 -15.34
CA ALA A 135 23.04 1.80 -14.45
C ALA A 135 22.44 3.15 -14.87
N TRP A 136 22.26 3.37 -16.17
CA TRP A 136 21.65 4.58 -16.70
C TRP A 136 20.13 4.61 -16.45
N GLU A 137 19.44 3.48 -16.68
CA GLU A 137 18.03 3.31 -16.30
C GLU A 137 17.81 3.56 -14.80
N ALA A 138 18.64 2.96 -13.95
CA ALA A 138 18.58 3.13 -12.51
C ALA A 138 18.79 4.61 -12.12
N LEU A 139 19.81 5.27 -12.68
CA LEU A 139 20.13 6.67 -12.42
C LEU A 139 18.95 7.60 -12.70
N VAL A 140 18.39 7.53 -13.90
CA VAL A 140 17.26 8.38 -14.29
C VAL A 140 16.00 8.03 -13.49
N GLY A 141 15.75 6.74 -13.24
CA GLY A 141 14.65 6.27 -12.39
C GLY A 141 14.72 6.83 -10.97
N PHE A 142 15.90 6.83 -10.35
CA PHE A 142 16.08 7.34 -9.00
C PHE A 142 16.13 8.87 -8.92
N ILE A 143 16.58 9.57 -9.97
CA ILE A 143 16.36 11.03 -10.09
C ILE A 143 14.85 11.32 -10.03
N CYS A 144 14.04 10.57 -10.79
CA CYS A 144 12.57 10.67 -10.76
C CYS A 144 11.97 10.37 -9.38
N SER A 145 12.64 9.56 -8.55
CA SER A 145 12.18 9.13 -7.23
C SER A 145 12.27 10.19 -6.13
N SER A 146 13.17 11.16 -6.26
CA SER A 146 13.41 12.19 -5.25
C SER A 146 12.11 12.90 -4.87
N ASN A 147 11.68 12.89 -3.60
CA ASN A 147 10.41 13.50 -3.13
C ASN A 147 9.18 13.11 -4.00
N ASN A 148 8.96 11.81 -4.19
CA ASN A 148 7.92 11.27 -5.06
C ASN A 148 7.34 9.95 -4.50
N ASN A 149 6.36 9.35 -5.18
CA ASN A 149 5.81 8.04 -4.82
C ASN A 149 5.93 7.04 -5.99
N ILE A 150 5.99 5.74 -5.68
CA ILE A 150 6.26 4.66 -6.65
C ILE A 150 5.33 4.74 -7.88
N ILE A 151 4.02 4.95 -7.67
CA ILE A 151 3.03 5.01 -8.77
C ILE A 151 3.37 6.14 -9.74
N ARG A 152 3.63 7.35 -9.23
CA ARG A 152 3.97 8.50 -10.06
C ARG A 152 5.33 8.33 -10.73
N ILE A 153 6.31 7.72 -10.05
CA ILE A 153 7.63 7.45 -10.64
C ILE A 153 7.49 6.50 -11.83
N SER A 154 6.76 5.40 -11.69
CA SER A 154 6.48 4.47 -12.79
C SER A 154 5.80 5.14 -13.97
N GLN A 155 4.86 6.05 -13.73
CA GLN A 155 4.24 6.83 -14.80
C GLN A 155 5.24 7.76 -15.51
N MET A 156 6.10 8.44 -14.75
CA MET A 156 7.13 9.30 -15.31
C MET A 156 8.11 8.50 -16.18
N VAL A 157 8.66 7.40 -15.64
CA VAL A 157 9.59 6.53 -16.37
C VAL A 157 8.93 5.93 -17.62
N ASN A 158 7.68 5.51 -17.53
CA ASN A 158 6.92 5.05 -18.68
C ASN A 158 6.81 6.13 -19.77
N ASN A 159 6.42 7.36 -19.39
CA ASN A 159 6.31 8.47 -20.34
C ASN A 159 7.67 8.83 -20.96
N LEU A 160 8.77 8.72 -20.19
CA LEU A 160 10.11 8.89 -20.73
C LEU A 160 10.38 7.90 -21.88
N CYS A 161 10.11 6.61 -21.64
CA CYS A 161 10.34 5.56 -22.62
C CYS A 161 9.43 5.73 -23.85
N LEU A 162 8.15 6.07 -23.67
CA LEU A 162 7.21 6.28 -24.78
C LEU A 162 7.65 7.42 -25.72
N HIS A 163 8.23 8.49 -25.18
CA HIS A 163 8.57 9.67 -25.97
C HIS A 163 10.00 9.69 -26.50
N TYR A 164 10.93 9.03 -25.82
CA TYR A 164 12.37 9.09 -26.15
C TYR A 164 13.01 7.72 -26.36
N GLY A 165 12.35 6.64 -25.93
CA GLY A 165 12.84 5.29 -26.05
C GLY A 165 12.51 4.66 -27.40
N PRO A 166 13.34 3.73 -27.90
CA PRO A 166 13.04 3.00 -29.13
C PRO A 166 11.83 2.08 -28.95
N LEU A 167 10.90 2.08 -29.91
CA LEU A 167 9.77 1.15 -29.90
C LEU A 167 10.29 -0.28 -30.16
N ILE A 168 10.00 -1.20 -29.24
CA ILE A 168 10.35 -2.63 -29.39
C ILE A 168 9.19 -3.41 -29.99
N GLY A 169 7.96 -3.13 -29.56
CA GLY A 169 6.79 -3.85 -30.06
C GLY A 169 5.52 -3.46 -29.32
N HIS A 170 4.50 -4.28 -29.48
CA HIS A 170 3.22 -4.11 -28.81
C HIS A 170 2.82 -5.40 -28.10
N ILE A 171 2.17 -5.27 -26.95
CA ILE A 171 1.34 -6.33 -26.39
C ILE A 171 -0.09 -5.81 -26.50
N ASP A 172 -0.93 -6.52 -27.25
CA ASP A 172 -2.23 -6.02 -27.68
C ASP A 172 -2.08 -4.64 -28.38
N ASP A 173 -2.85 -3.64 -27.95
CA ASP A 173 -2.77 -2.25 -28.45
C ASP A 173 -1.82 -1.35 -27.65
N GLN A 174 -1.02 -1.91 -26.73
CA GLN A 174 -0.13 -1.13 -25.86
C GLN A 174 1.30 -1.13 -26.41
N PRO A 175 1.89 0.05 -26.71
CA PRO A 175 3.28 0.13 -27.17
C PRO A 175 4.26 -0.08 -26.01
N PHE A 176 5.31 -0.86 -26.28
CA PHE A 176 6.42 -1.13 -25.38
C PHE A 176 7.71 -0.58 -25.98
N HIS A 177 8.25 0.45 -25.32
CA HIS A 177 9.51 1.10 -25.71
C HIS A 177 10.62 0.71 -24.75
N ASP A 178 11.86 0.63 -25.23
CA ASP A 178 13.03 0.45 -24.36
C ASP A 178 13.45 1.77 -23.69
N PHE A 179 14.43 1.70 -22.79
CA PHE A 179 14.94 2.88 -22.11
C PHE A 179 15.73 3.77 -23.08
N PRO A 180 15.53 5.10 -23.09
CA PRO A 180 16.30 5.99 -23.95
C PRO A 180 17.77 6.03 -23.55
N GLN A 181 18.66 6.06 -24.53
CA GLN A 181 20.09 6.32 -24.30
C GLN A 181 20.32 7.79 -23.89
N PRO A 182 21.43 8.12 -23.20
CA PRO A 182 21.72 9.49 -22.78
C PRO A 182 21.61 10.52 -23.90
N GLU A 183 22.09 10.19 -25.09
CA GLU A 183 22.12 11.08 -26.26
C GLU A 183 20.72 11.55 -26.67
N ALA A 184 19.72 10.68 -26.53
CA ALA A 184 18.32 10.99 -26.86
C ALA A 184 17.71 12.07 -25.95
N LEU A 185 18.34 12.37 -24.81
CA LEU A 185 17.88 13.33 -23.82
C LEU A 185 18.72 14.63 -23.76
N THR A 186 19.66 14.83 -24.69
CA THR A 186 20.55 16.01 -24.72
C THR A 186 20.01 17.22 -25.51
N GLY A 187 18.92 17.03 -26.26
CA GLY A 187 18.35 18.08 -27.11
C GLY A 187 17.86 19.31 -26.35
N SER A 188 17.98 20.50 -26.95
CA SER A 188 17.61 21.78 -26.31
C SER A 188 16.13 21.89 -25.90
N GLY A 189 15.23 21.14 -26.56
CA GLY A 189 13.80 21.07 -26.21
C GLY A 189 13.44 20.04 -25.15
N VAL A 190 14.36 19.15 -24.75
CA VAL A 190 14.06 17.99 -23.91
C VAL A 190 13.56 18.41 -22.52
N GLU A 191 14.23 19.36 -21.87
CA GLU A 191 13.81 19.84 -20.55
C GLU A 191 12.37 20.36 -20.59
N SER A 192 12.07 21.26 -21.54
CA SER A 192 10.74 21.85 -21.70
C SER A 192 9.66 20.79 -21.95
N HIS A 193 9.96 19.80 -22.80
CA HIS A 193 9.04 18.71 -23.08
C HIS A 193 8.84 17.81 -21.85
N LEU A 194 9.89 17.45 -21.11
CA LEU A 194 9.76 16.70 -19.85
C LEU A 194 8.92 17.45 -18.81
N ARG A 195 8.98 18.78 -18.77
CA ARG A 195 8.09 19.59 -17.91
C ARG A 195 6.62 19.43 -18.30
N VAL A 196 6.32 19.44 -19.59
CA VAL A 196 4.96 19.17 -20.12
C VAL A 196 4.50 17.76 -19.76
N LEU A 197 5.40 16.76 -19.80
CA LEU A 197 5.13 15.38 -19.40
C LEU A 197 5.00 15.16 -17.87
N GLY A 198 5.10 16.23 -17.06
CA GLY A 198 4.82 16.18 -15.62
C GLY A 198 6.02 15.86 -14.72
N PHE A 199 7.25 15.94 -15.23
CA PHE A 199 8.48 15.69 -14.45
C PHE A 199 8.79 16.80 -13.45
N GLY A 200 8.20 17.98 -13.63
CA GLY A 200 8.39 19.14 -12.76
C GLY A 200 9.85 19.62 -12.76
N TYR A 201 10.40 19.91 -11.59
CA TYR A 201 11.80 20.38 -11.47
C TYR A 201 12.83 19.34 -11.91
N ARG A 202 12.48 18.04 -11.89
CA ARG A 202 13.39 16.93 -12.27
C ARG A 202 13.69 16.89 -13.76
N ALA A 203 12.86 17.56 -14.58
CA ALA A 203 13.14 17.71 -16.01
C ALA A 203 14.53 18.33 -16.26
N LYS A 204 14.89 19.37 -15.51
CA LYS A 204 16.20 20.01 -15.58
C LYS A 204 17.32 19.04 -15.19
N TYR A 205 17.12 18.29 -14.10
CA TYR A 205 18.09 17.31 -13.61
C TYR A 205 18.37 16.21 -14.65
N ILE A 206 17.33 15.67 -15.26
CA ILE A 206 17.46 14.61 -16.27
C ILE A 206 18.18 15.15 -17.51
N ALA A 207 17.77 16.29 -18.04
CA ALA A 207 18.40 16.87 -19.24
C ALA A 207 19.87 17.20 -19.00
N GLN A 208 20.21 17.83 -17.86
CA GLN A 208 21.59 18.16 -17.53
C GLN A 208 22.44 16.92 -17.26
N THR A 209 21.92 15.95 -16.51
CA THR A 209 22.62 14.68 -16.25
C THR A 209 22.85 13.89 -17.53
N ALA A 210 21.87 13.86 -18.45
CA ALA A 210 22.05 13.26 -19.77
C ALA A 210 23.19 13.91 -20.55
N SER A 211 23.26 15.25 -20.58
CA SER A 211 24.35 15.98 -21.24
C SER A 211 25.71 15.70 -20.59
N ILE A 212 25.79 15.62 -19.26
CA ILE A 212 27.04 15.29 -18.57
C ILE A 212 27.47 13.86 -18.93
N VAL A 213 26.57 12.89 -18.83
CA VAL A 213 26.87 11.47 -19.12
C VAL A 213 27.27 11.29 -20.58
N ALA A 214 26.56 11.92 -21.52
CA ALA A 214 26.89 11.86 -22.95
C ALA A 214 28.24 12.53 -23.30
N SER A 215 28.72 13.47 -22.47
CA SER A 215 30.03 14.12 -22.65
C SER A 215 31.20 13.32 -22.05
N LYS A 216 30.93 12.37 -21.15
CA LYS A 216 31.96 11.51 -20.54
C LYS A 216 32.39 10.41 -21.53
N PRO A 217 33.56 9.77 -21.34
CA PRO A 217 34.00 8.67 -22.19
C PRO A 217 32.96 7.54 -22.25
N LYS A 218 32.84 6.90 -23.43
CA LYS A 218 31.91 5.78 -23.62
C LYS A 218 32.17 4.70 -22.56
N GLY A 219 31.11 4.28 -21.88
CA GLY A 219 31.20 3.28 -20.80
C GLY A 219 31.66 3.85 -19.44
N TRP A 220 31.78 5.17 -19.26
CA TRP A 220 32.15 5.75 -17.96
C TRP A 220 31.27 5.23 -16.80
N LEU A 221 29.94 5.21 -16.99
CA LEU A 221 29.02 4.73 -15.95
C LEU A 221 29.17 3.22 -15.69
N GLU A 222 29.45 2.45 -16.73
CA GLU A 222 29.71 1.01 -16.65
C GLU A 222 31.02 0.71 -15.91
N ASN A 223 32.03 1.57 -16.05
CA ASN A 223 33.31 1.44 -15.33
C ASN A 223 33.19 1.74 -13.82
N LEU A 224 32.05 2.26 -13.34
CA LEU A 224 31.76 2.43 -11.92
C LEU A 224 31.13 1.18 -11.29
N ARG A 225 30.79 0.16 -12.10
CA ARG A 225 30.24 -1.10 -11.61
C ARG A 225 31.22 -1.79 -10.68
N ASN A 226 30.66 -2.49 -9.70
CA ASN A 226 31.42 -3.36 -8.83
C ASN A 226 32.17 -4.39 -9.70
N PRO A 227 33.52 -4.36 -9.72
CA PRO A 227 34.31 -5.25 -10.56
C PRO A 227 34.33 -6.68 -10.04
N GLU A 228 33.86 -6.91 -8.81
CA GLU A 228 33.74 -8.26 -8.25
C GLU A 228 32.64 -9.03 -8.97
N THR A 229 33.07 -9.87 -9.92
CA THR A 229 32.35 -11.09 -10.26
C THR A 229 32.45 -12.06 -9.09
N PHE A 230 31.52 -13.01 -9.00
CA PHE A 230 31.50 -14.03 -7.93
C PHE A 230 32.83 -14.80 -7.76
N ASP A 231 33.72 -14.73 -8.76
CA ASP A 231 34.99 -15.44 -8.80
C ASP A 231 36.14 -14.77 -8.03
N VAL A 232 36.00 -13.49 -7.62
CA VAL A 232 37.03 -12.80 -6.82
C VAL A 232 36.39 -12.20 -5.56
N PRO A 233 36.30 -12.95 -4.46
CA PRO A 233 35.74 -12.46 -3.20
C PRO A 233 36.59 -11.33 -2.63
N PHE A 234 35.94 -10.29 -2.09
CA PHE A 234 36.58 -9.37 -1.16
C PHE A 234 36.98 -10.14 0.11
N GLU A 235 38.28 -10.29 0.35
CA GLU A 235 38.83 -10.80 1.61
C GLU A 235 39.10 -9.63 2.56
N GLY A 236 38.32 -9.53 3.64
CA GLY A 236 38.55 -8.54 4.71
C GLY A 236 37.28 -8.05 5.40
N GLU A 237 37.46 -7.35 6.52
CA GLU A 237 36.38 -6.63 7.19
C GLU A 237 35.96 -5.41 6.36
N LEU A 238 34.65 -5.17 6.27
CA LEU A 238 34.11 -4.03 5.53
C LEU A 238 34.42 -2.73 6.30
N PRO A 239 35.20 -1.79 5.74
CA PRO A 239 35.60 -0.59 6.47
C PRO A 239 34.40 0.31 6.78
N ALA A 240 34.55 1.17 7.78
CA ALA A 240 33.59 2.25 8.01
C ALA A 240 33.46 3.09 6.74
N GLY A 241 32.23 3.22 6.26
CA GLY A 241 31.89 3.81 4.99
C GLY A 241 31.82 2.85 3.80
N GLY A 242 32.22 1.59 3.89
CA GLY A 242 32.21 0.66 2.75
C GLY A 242 33.45 0.77 1.86
N ARG A 243 33.54 -0.11 0.86
CA ARG A 243 34.75 -0.30 0.05
C ARG A 243 35.15 0.97 -0.73
N PRO A 244 36.45 1.14 -1.00
CA PRO A 244 36.95 2.28 -1.78
C PRO A 244 36.28 2.41 -3.16
N GLY A 245 36.01 1.28 -3.84
CA GLY A 245 35.34 1.28 -5.14
C GLY A 245 33.89 1.78 -5.08
N TYR A 246 33.13 1.33 -4.08
CA TYR A 246 31.78 1.83 -3.81
C TYR A 246 31.80 3.33 -3.52
N ARG A 247 32.71 3.81 -2.67
CA ARG A 247 32.83 5.23 -2.35
C ARG A 247 33.19 6.09 -3.55
N LYS A 248 34.13 5.62 -4.38
CA LYS A 248 34.46 6.28 -5.65
C LYS A 248 33.24 6.38 -6.57
N ALA A 249 32.49 5.28 -6.74
CA ALA A 249 31.27 5.28 -7.56
C ALA A 249 30.21 6.24 -6.99
N HIS A 250 30.03 6.27 -5.67
CA HIS A 250 29.11 7.17 -4.99
C HIS A 250 29.47 8.64 -5.21
N ASP A 251 30.74 9.00 -5.00
CA ASP A 251 31.23 10.38 -5.14
C ASP A 251 31.13 10.87 -6.60
N GLU A 252 31.47 10.05 -7.59
CA GLU A 252 31.30 10.36 -9.02
C GLU A 252 29.83 10.60 -9.40
N LEU A 253 28.91 9.84 -8.81
CA LEU A 253 27.47 10.03 -9.02
C LEU A 253 26.96 11.33 -8.39
N LEU A 254 27.53 11.77 -7.26
CA LEU A 254 27.14 13.03 -6.59
C LEU A 254 27.48 14.29 -7.41
N GLU A 255 28.36 14.18 -8.42
CA GLU A 255 28.64 15.28 -9.35
C GLU A 255 27.45 15.56 -10.31
N LEU A 256 26.52 14.60 -10.44
CA LEU A 256 25.41 14.69 -11.37
C LEU A 256 24.24 15.52 -10.80
N GLN A 257 23.53 16.20 -11.71
CA GLN A 257 22.42 17.08 -11.31
C GLN A 257 21.23 16.28 -10.81
N GLY A 258 20.73 16.65 -9.64
CA GLY A 258 19.61 15.97 -8.98
C GLY A 258 19.98 14.66 -8.28
N VAL A 259 21.27 14.33 -8.19
CA VAL A 259 21.77 13.16 -7.46
C VAL A 259 22.30 13.60 -6.10
N GLY A 260 21.59 13.21 -5.04
CA GLY A 260 22.06 13.32 -3.66
C GLY A 260 22.48 11.95 -3.11
N PRO A 261 22.95 11.87 -1.85
CA PRO A 261 23.47 10.63 -1.27
C PRO A 261 22.56 9.42 -1.42
N LYS A 262 21.26 9.59 -1.17
CA LYS A 262 20.24 8.54 -1.35
C LYS A 262 20.13 8.06 -2.78
N VAL A 263 20.14 8.98 -3.75
CA VAL A 263 20.01 8.64 -5.17
C VAL A 263 21.26 7.89 -5.62
N ALA A 264 22.45 8.38 -5.26
CA ALA A 264 23.72 7.71 -5.53
C ALA A 264 23.74 6.29 -4.94
N ASP A 265 23.34 6.11 -3.68
CA ASP A 265 23.26 4.78 -3.05
C ASP A 265 22.28 3.84 -3.75
N CYS A 266 21.12 4.34 -4.20
CA CYS A 266 20.19 3.52 -4.96
C CYS A 266 20.82 3.03 -6.28
N VAL A 267 21.56 3.89 -6.98
CA VAL A 267 22.25 3.54 -8.22
C VAL A 267 23.42 2.59 -7.95
N CYS A 268 24.20 2.83 -6.89
CA CYS A 268 25.26 1.92 -6.46
C CYS A 268 24.71 0.51 -6.19
N LEU A 269 23.61 0.40 -5.45
CA LEU A 269 23.00 -0.88 -5.07
C LEU A 269 22.38 -1.62 -6.27
N MET A 270 21.51 -0.94 -7.02
CA MET A 270 20.64 -1.59 -8.01
C MET A 270 21.11 -1.45 -9.46
N GLY A 271 22.00 -0.51 -9.76
CA GLY A 271 22.55 -0.28 -11.10
C GLY A 271 24.02 -0.68 -11.25
N LEU A 272 24.81 -0.53 -10.18
CA LEU A 272 26.26 -0.77 -10.21
C LEU A 272 26.70 -2.03 -9.46
N GLY A 273 25.80 -2.70 -8.72
CA GLY A 273 26.11 -3.98 -8.06
C GLY A 273 26.91 -3.87 -6.76
N TRP A 274 26.93 -2.71 -6.12
CA TRP A 274 27.54 -2.52 -4.80
C TRP A 274 26.55 -2.92 -3.69
N GLY A 275 26.56 -4.20 -3.30
CA GLY A 275 25.62 -4.80 -2.34
C GLY A 275 25.60 -4.15 -0.94
N GLU A 276 26.64 -3.42 -0.57
CA GLU A 276 26.80 -2.73 0.72
C GLU A 276 26.24 -1.30 0.75
N ALA A 277 25.80 -0.79 -0.40
CA ALA A 277 25.20 0.53 -0.50
C ALA A 277 23.84 0.52 0.20
N VAL A 278 23.63 1.46 1.12
CA VAL A 278 22.42 1.56 1.96
C VAL A 278 21.75 2.91 1.70
N PRO A 279 20.73 2.98 0.83
CA PRO A 279 20.05 4.23 0.55
C PRO A 279 19.16 4.64 1.72
N VAL A 280 19.51 5.69 2.45
CA VAL A 280 18.73 6.14 3.62
C VAL A 280 17.72 7.23 3.23
N ASP A 281 16.45 6.85 3.11
CA ASP A 281 15.35 7.79 2.90
C ASP A 281 14.51 8.03 4.18
N THR A 282 13.34 8.65 4.04
CA THR A 282 12.43 8.89 5.17
C THR A 282 11.84 7.63 5.79
N HIS A 283 11.65 6.55 5.02
CA HIS A 283 11.20 5.25 5.52
C HIS A 283 12.35 4.55 6.26
N VAL A 284 13.53 4.52 5.66
CA VAL A 284 14.73 3.93 6.29
C VAL A 284 15.07 4.65 7.58
N TRP A 285 14.94 5.97 7.59
CA TRP A 285 15.08 6.77 8.81
C TRP A 285 14.07 6.35 9.87
N GLN A 286 12.79 6.14 9.51
CA GLN A 286 11.77 5.67 10.46
C GLN A 286 12.08 4.26 10.99
N ILE A 287 12.57 3.36 10.15
CA ILE A 287 13.02 2.02 10.54
C ILE A 287 14.19 2.13 11.52
N ALA A 288 15.22 2.91 11.19
CA ALA A 288 16.37 3.14 12.05
C ALA A 288 15.96 3.72 13.42
N GLN A 289 14.98 4.64 13.44
CA GLN A 289 14.47 5.20 14.69
C GLN A 289 13.66 4.20 15.53
N ARG A 290 12.73 3.49 14.87
CA ARG A 290 11.78 2.57 15.52
C ARG A 290 12.48 1.31 16.05
N ASP A 291 13.30 0.69 15.20
CA ASP A 291 13.83 -0.66 15.42
C ASP A 291 15.27 -0.63 15.97
N TYR A 292 16.06 0.39 15.60
CA TYR A 292 17.49 0.49 15.96
C TYR A 292 17.82 1.69 16.87
N LYS A 293 16.79 2.38 17.37
CA LYS A 293 16.89 3.47 18.38
C LYS A 293 17.72 4.68 17.94
N PHE A 294 17.91 4.89 16.64
CA PHE A 294 18.36 6.18 16.11
C PHE A 294 17.31 7.28 16.45
N GLY A 295 17.66 8.57 16.41
CA GLY A 295 16.69 9.63 16.75
C GLY A 295 16.74 10.15 18.19
N LYS A 296 17.49 9.49 19.10
CA LYS A 296 17.71 9.95 20.49
C LYS A 296 19.07 10.61 20.64
N GLY A 297 19.18 11.66 21.48
CA GLY A 297 20.46 12.30 21.80
C GLY A 297 21.13 13.00 20.60
N LYS A 298 22.30 12.49 20.16
CA LYS A 298 23.13 13.08 19.09
C LYS A 298 22.50 12.99 17.68
N HIS A 299 21.50 12.13 17.47
CA HIS A 299 20.90 11.86 16.15
C HIS A 299 19.46 12.40 16.00
N LYS A 300 19.15 13.63 16.44
CA LYS A 300 17.77 14.15 16.42
C LYS A 300 17.19 14.42 15.02
N SER A 301 18.04 14.61 14.01
CA SER A 301 17.65 14.91 12.63
C SER A 301 18.54 14.16 11.63
N LEU A 302 18.04 13.91 10.43
CA LEU A 302 18.79 13.25 9.35
C LEU A 302 19.82 14.22 8.75
N THR A 303 20.96 14.38 9.43
CA THR A 303 22.15 15.09 8.96
C THR A 303 23.04 14.16 8.15
N LYS A 304 24.03 14.69 7.40
CA LYS A 304 25.04 13.85 6.69
C LYS A 304 25.72 12.85 7.64
N ALA A 305 26.15 13.28 8.82
CA ALA A 305 26.75 12.40 9.81
C ALA A 305 25.79 11.31 10.31
N THR A 306 24.50 11.62 10.45
CA THR A 306 23.49 10.62 10.84
C THR A 306 23.18 9.66 9.68
N TYR A 307 23.14 10.15 8.45
CA TYR A 307 23.01 9.33 7.24
C TYR A 307 24.16 8.31 7.14
N ASP A 308 25.40 8.80 7.26
CA ASP A 308 26.60 7.97 7.21
C ASP A 308 26.61 6.93 8.35
N ALA A 309 26.27 7.35 9.58
CA ALA A 309 26.18 6.46 10.75
C ALA A 309 25.13 5.35 10.62
N ILE A 310 23.97 5.63 10.00
CA ILE A 310 22.95 4.58 9.74
C ILE A 310 23.49 3.57 8.73
N GLY A 311 24.10 4.06 7.64
CA GLY A 311 24.71 3.20 6.64
C GLY A 311 25.82 2.32 7.23
N ASP A 312 26.68 2.89 8.06
CA ASP A 312 27.76 2.15 8.74
C ASP A 312 27.23 1.14 9.74
N HIS A 313 26.17 1.49 10.48
CA HIS A 313 25.52 0.56 11.39
C HIS A 313 24.97 -0.67 10.64
N PHE A 314 24.24 -0.47 9.54
CA PHE A 314 23.69 -1.58 8.76
C PHE A 314 24.77 -2.39 8.02
N ARG A 315 25.84 -1.75 7.54
CA ARG A 315 27.03 -2.44 7.02
C ARG A 315 27.73 -3.29 8.09
N GLY A 316 27.86 -2.79 9.31
CA GLY A 316 28.43 -3.54 10.42
C GLY A 316 27.59 -4.74 10.84
N LEU A 317 26.25 -4.67 10.67
CA LEU A 317 25.35 -5.79 10.96
C LEU A 317 25.35 -6.85 9.84
N TRP A 318 25.16 -6.43 8.60
CA TRP A 318 24.83 -7.34 7.48
C TRP A 318 25.97 -7.52 6.47
N GLY A 319 27.10 -6.85 6.68
CA GLY A 319 28.30 -6.98 5.85
C GLY A 319 28.11 -6.49 4.42
N LYS A 320 28.74 -7.21 3.48
CA LYS A 320 28.82 -6.85 2.05
C LYS A 320 27.47 -6.77 1.33
N GLU A 321 26.43 -7.39 1.88
CA GLU A 321 25.07 -7.38 1.31
C GLU A 321 24.09 -6.55 2.17
N ALA A 322 24.58 -5.58 2.94
CA ALA A 322 23.74 -4.76 3.81
C ALA A 322 22.61 -4.02 3.07
N GLY A 323 22.83 -3.61 1.82
CA GLY A 323 21.80 -3.01 0.97
C GLY A 323 20.67 -3.97 0.62
N TRP A 324 20.95 -5.27 0.54
CA TRP A 324 19.94 -6.30 0.30
C TRP A 324 19.08 -6.50 1.53
N ALA A 325 19.69 -6.78 2.68
CA ALA A 325 18.99 -6.97 3.96
C ALA A 325 18.11 -5.76 4.29
N HIS A 326 18.68 -4.55 4.14
CA HIS A 326 17.96 -3.29 4.29
C HIS A 326 16.70 -3.23 3.38
N SER A 327 16.83 -3.66 2.12
CA SER A 327 15.73 -3.58 1.14
C SER A 327 14.57 -4.54 1.49
N VAL A 328 14.83 -5.64 2.19
CA VAL A 328 13.79 -6.50 2.75
C VAL A 328 12.97 -5.74 3.80
N LEU A 329 13.65 -5.05 4.72
CA LEU A 329 12.98 -4.26 5.76
C LEU A 329 12.22 -3.07 5.17
N PHE A 330 12.79 -2.42 4.16
CA PHE A 330 12.11 -1.37 3.41
C PHE A 330 10.84 -1.90 2.75
N ALA A 331 10.92 -3.04 2.04
CA ALA A 331 9.76 -3.67 1.43
C ALA A 331 8.68 -4.01 2.47
N ALA A 332 9.08 -4.46 3.67
CA ALA A 332 8.17 -4.74 4.76
C ALA A 332 7.45 -3.50 5.32
N ASP A 333 8.04 -2.31 5.22
CA ASP A 333 7.47 -1.05 5.71
C ASP A 333 6.53 -0.37 4.68
N LEU A 334 6.58 -0.80 3.41
CA LEU A 334 5.74 -0.21 2.37
C LEU A 334 4.26 -0.52 2.60
N LYS A 335 3.43 0.53 2.56
CA LYS A 335 1.95 0.43 2.67
C LYS A 335 1.34 -0.58 1.69
N ALA A 336 1.93 -0.71 0.50
CA ALA A 336 1.46 -1.62 -0.56
C ALA A 336 1.48 -3.10 -0.14
N PHE A 337 2.22 -3.44 0.92
CA PHE A 337 2.30 -4.79 1.49
C PHE A 337 1.80 -4.87 2.93
N SER A 338 1.11 -3.82 3.42
CA SER A 338 0.53 -3.84 4.77
C SER A 338 -0.45 -4.99 4.97
N ASP A 339 -1.14 -5.44 3.92
CA ASP A 339 -2.03 -6.60 3.96
C ASP A 339 -1.27 -7.91 4.32
N LYS A 340 0.01 -8.05 3.94
CA LYS A 340 0.86 -9.20 4.32
C LYS A 340 1.22 -9.19 5.81
N LEU A 341 1.22 -8.02 6.46
CA LEU A 341 1.48 -7.88 7.89
C LEU A 341 0.25 -8.17 8.76
N VAL A 342 -0.96 -7.97 8.21
CA VAL A 342 -2.26 -8.06 8.89
C VAL A 342 -2.90 -9.44 8.75
N SER A 343 -2.18 -10.47 8.28
CA SER A 343 -2.69 -11.84 8.27
C SER A 343 -3.02 -12.27 9.71
N LYS A 344 -4.31 -12.18 10.04
CA LYS A 344 -4.88 -12.69 11.29
C LYS A 344 -4.68 -14.19 11.31
N VAL A 345 -4.07 -14.70 12.37
CA VAL A 345 -3.97 -16.14 12.61
C VAL A 345 -5.27 -16.55 13.32
N GLU A 346 -6.07 -17.40 12.67
CA GLU A 346 -7.15 -18.12 13.35
C GLU A 346 -6.53 -19.28 14.12
N LEU A 347 -6.46 -19.17 15.45
CA LEU A 347 -6.09 -20.29 16.32
C LEU A 347 -7.37 -20.94 16.83
N LYS A 348 -7.48 -22.26 16.64
CA LYS A 348 -8.45 -23.10 17.34
C LYS A 348 -7.80 -23.49 18.67
N VAL A 349 -8.33 -22.98 19.77
CA VAL A 349 -7.88 -23.36 21.11
C VAL A 349 -8.91 -24.30 21.70
N ASP A 350 -8.48 -25.50 22.10
CA ASP A 350 -9.31 -26.43 22.84
C ASP A 350 -9.24 -26.04 24.33
N GLU A 351 -10.29 -25.42 24.85
CA GLU A 351 -10.43 -25.15 26.29
C GLU A 351 -11.15 -26.35 26.95
N LEU A 352 -10.59 -26.84 28.07
CA LEU A 352 -11.20 -27.88 28.89
C LEU A 352 -12.09 -27.21 29.94
N GLU A 353 -13.41 -27.38 29.81
CA GLU A 353 -14.38 -26.93 30.80
C GLU A 353 -14.67 -28.11 31.75
N ILE A 354 -14.25 -28.00 33.01
CA ILE A 354 -14.58 -28.98 34.05
C ILE A 354 -15.89 -28.54 34.70
N LYS A 355 -16.95 -29.33 34.55
CA LYS A 355 -18.21 -29.12 35.29
C LYS A 355 -18.38 -30.24 36.31
N GLN A 356 -18.63 -29.85 37.56
CA GLN A 356 -19.08 -30.75 38.61
C GLN A 356 -20.59 -30.60 38.75
N GLU A 357 -21.31 -31.68 38.46
CA GLU A 357 -22.72 -31.83 38.78
C GLU A 357 -22.89 -33.20 39.45
N ASN A 358 -23.45 -33.21 40.66
CA ASN A 358 -23.71 -34.43 41.45
C ASN A 358 -22.51 -35.37 41.68
N GLY A 359 -21.35 -34.82 42.05
CA GLY A 359 -20.23 -35.61 42.56
C GLY A 359 -19.34 -36.30 41.51
N ASP A 360 -19.74 -36.29 40.23
CA ASP A 360 -18.89 -36.79 39.13
C ASP A 360 -18.27 -35.64 38.34
N VAL A 361 -16.97 -35.77 38.06
CA VAL A 361 -16.18 -34.81 37.26
C VAL A 361 -16.34 -35.16 35.78
N LEU A 362 -17.06 -34.32 35.03
CA LEU A 362 -17.18 -34.45 33.58
C LEU A 362 -16.28 -33.43 32.88
N GLU A 363 -15.25 -33.93 32.20
CA GLU A 363 -14.37 -33.15 31.33
C GLU A 363 -15.07 -32.89 29.99
N LYS A 364 -15.35 -31.62 29.69
CA LYS A 364 -15.90 -31.22 28.39
C LYS A 364 -14.85 -30.46 27.59
N LYS A 365 -14.37 -31.07 26.51
CA LYS A 365 -13.48 -30.43 25.55
C LYS A 365 -14.27 -29.48 24.65
N VAL A 366 -14.05 -28.17 24.77
CA VAL A 366 -14.73 -27.14 23.98
C VAL A 366 -13.72 -26.46 23.07
N THR A 367 -13.83 -26.69 21.76
CA THR A 367 -13.01 -26.00 20.75
C THR A 367 -13.53 -24.59 20.52
N VAL A 368 -12.82 -23.58 21.00
CA VAL A 368 -13.17 -22.17 20.81
C VAL A 368 -12.31 -21.59 19.68
N LYS A 369 -12.97 -21.05 18.66
CA LYS A 369 -12.31 -20.26 17.62
C LYS A 369 -12.11 -18.84 18.14
N ARG A 370 -10.86 -18.41 18.30
CA ARG A 370 -10.53 -17.03 18.65
C ARG A 370 -9.68 -16.40 17.55
N GLU A 371 -10.08 -15.20 17.14
CA GLU A 371 -9.27 -14.34 16.28
C GLU A 371 -8.36 -13.49 17.16
N TYR A 372 -7.06 -13.48 16.89
CA TYR A 372 -6.10 -12.62 17.59
C TYR A 372 -5.38 -11.68 16.62
N SER A 373 -5.09 -10.47 17.08
CA SER A 373 -4.09 -9.59 16.46
C SER A 373 -2.68 -10.07 16.83
N PRO A 374 -1.65 -9.97 15.96
CA PRO A 374 -0.27 -10.31 16.30
C PRO A 374 0.27 -9.59 17.55
N GLU A 375 -0.24 -8.39 17.82
CA GLU A 375 0.11 -7.58 19.00
C GLU A 375 -0.51 -8.13 20.31
N GLU A 376 -1.59 -8.91 20.22
CA GLU A 376 -2.26 -9.54 21.37
C GLU A 376 -1.64 -10.90 21.74
N MET A 377 -0.89 -11.52 20.82
CA MET A 377 -0.18 -12.79 21.07
C MET A 377 1.13 -12.56 21.83
N ASP A 378 1.91 -11.52 21.48
CA ASP A 378 3.17 -11.14 22.16
C ASP A 378 2.96 -10.83 23.66
N LEU A 379 1.76 -10.40 24.07
CA LEU A 379 1.46 -10.07 25.48
C LEU A 379 1.08 -11.28 26.34
N LYS A 380 0.73 -12.42 25.74
CA LYS A 380 0.29 -13.62 26.48
C LYS A 380 1.40 -14.65 26.70
N GLU A 381 2.47 -14.63 25.89
CA GLU A 381 3.62 -15.52 26.09
C GLU A 381 4.44 -15.18 27.36
N GLU A 382 4.30 -13.96 27.91
CA GLU A 382 5.02 -13.56 29.13
C GLU A 382 4.31 -13.92 30.45
N GLU A 383 3.03 -14.34 30.44
CA GLU A 383 2.33 -14.79 31.65
C GLU A 383 2.53 -16.29 31.89
N LYS A 384 3.58 -16.62 32.67
CA LYS A 384 3.77 -17.94 33.27
C LYS A 384 2.54 -18.34 34.11
N VAL A 385 1.99 -19.52 33.85
CA VAL A 385 0.90 -20.11 34.63
C VAL A 385 1.43 -20.57 36.00
N VAL A 386 1.03 -19.87 37.05
CA VAL A 386 1.19 -20.32 38.44
C VAL A 386 -0.01 -21.21 38.80
N ILE A 387 0.22 -22.49 39.02
CA ILE A 387 -0.78 -23.39 39.59
C ILE A 387 -0.59 -23.39 41.10
N LYS A 388 -1.54 -22.82 41.85
CA LYS A 388 -1.69 -23.07 43.29
C LYS A 388 -2.65 -24.25 43.47
N ARG A 389 -2.15 -25.35 44.01
CA ARG A 389 -2.96 -26.33 44.74
C ARG A 389 -2.55 -26.29 46.21
N GLU A 390 -3.53 -26.31 47.10
CA GLU A 390 -3.29 -26.39 48.53
C GLU A 390 -2.59 -27.70 48.87
N GLY A 391 -1.41 -27.59 49.46
CA GLY A 391 -0.67 -28.69 50.07
C GLY A 391 0.14 -29.54 49.10
N VAL A 392 1.47 -29.52 49.29
CA VAL A 392 2.52 -30.33 48.66
C VAL A 392 3.13 -29.76 47.37
N THR A 393 4.37 -29.28 47.53
CA THR A 393 5.33 -28.93 46.48
C THR A 393 6.14 -30.16 46.06
N GLU A 394 6.05 -30.56 44.80
CA GLU A 394 7.11 -31.33 44.11
C GLU A 394 7.41 -30.66 42.77
N GLU A 395 8.70 -30.47 42.48
CA GLU A 395 9.21 -30.02 41.18
C GLU A 395 9.34 -31.23 40.25
N LEU A 396 8.68 -31.18 39.09
CA LEU A 396 8.91 -32.14 38.00
C LEU A 396 9.30 -31.37 36.75
N GLU A 397 10.55 -31.58 36.28
CA GLU A 397 10.99 -31.23 34.94
C GLU A 397 10.29 -32.14 33.92
N ILE A 398 9.58 -31.56 32.96
CA ILE A 398 9.17 -32.28 31.75
C ILE A 398 10.08 -31.81 30.61
N LYS A 399 11.08 -32.63 30.31
CA LYS A 399 11.62 -32.77 28.96
C LYS A 399 10.58 -33.53 28.16
N ASP A 400 10.18 -33.04 26.98
CA ASP A 400 9.97 -33.95 25.85
C ASP A 400 9.95 -33.24 24.50
N GLU A 401 10.57 -33.96 23.56
CA GLU A 401 10.84 -33.67 22.17
C GLU A 401 9.56 -33.66 21.32
N VAL A 402 9.49 -32.73 20.36
CA VAL A 402 8.46 -32.75 19.32
C VAL A 402 8.89 -33.75 18.24
N LYS A 403 8.30 -34.96 18.26
CA LYS A 403 8.32 -35.88 17.12
C LYS A 403 7.18 -35.54 16.15
N VAL A 404 7.58 -35.17 14.93
CA VAL A 404 6.69 -35.03 13.77
C VAL A 404 6.47 -36.43 13.18
N PHE A 405 5.21 -36.82 12.95
CA PHE A 405 4.90 -38.00 12.12
C PHE A 405 3.71 -37.77 11.19
N GLU A 406 3.92 -38.14 9.93
CA GLU A 406 2.98 -38.13 8.80
C GLU A 406 1.88 -39.21 8.91
N PRO A 407 0.77 -39.10 8.15
CA PRO A 407 -0.42 -39.91 8.36
C PRO A 407 -0.47 -41.19 7.51
N SER A 408 -0.77 -42.34 8.13
CA SER A 408 -1.42 -43.44 7.41
C SER A 408 -2.23 -44.42 8.31
N ALA A 409 -3.38 -44.84 7.75
CA ALA A 409 -4.08 -46.13 7.85
C ALA A 409 -4.57 -46.73 9.20
N ARG A 410 -5.86 -46.49 9.48
CA ARG A 410 -6.98 -47.36 9.90
C ARG A 410 -6.73 -48.85 10.31
N SER A 411 -7.12 -49.22 11.53
CA SER A 411 -7.77 -50.50 11.94
C SER A 411 -8.45 -50.34 13.32
N GLN A 412 -9.80 -50.40 13.42
CA GLN A 412 -10.64 -51.47 14.00
C GLN A 412 -10.27 -51.99 15.42
N GLN A 413 -11.14 -51.72 16.42
CA GLN A 413 -11.80 -52.72 17.30
C GLN A 413 -12.73 -52.08 18.36
N GLN A 414 -13.80 -52.82 18.72
CA GLN A 414 -14.90 -52.51 19.65
C GLN A 414 -14.65 -52.99 21.10
N PRO A 415 -15.47 -52.58 22.10
CA PRO A 415 -15.20 -52.76 23.54
C PRO A 415 -16.02 -53.90 24.20
N PRO A 416 -15.75 -54.28 25.47
CA PRO A 416 -16.65 -55.13 26.25
C PRO A 416 -17.51 -54.37 27.28
N HIS A 417 -18.70 -54.94 27.48
CA HIS A 417 -19.75 -54.62 28.45
C HIS A 417 -19.38 -54.93 29.91
N PHE A 418 -20.03 -54.25 30.87
CA PHE A 418 -20.43 -54.86 32.15
C PHE A 418 -21.77 -54.30 32.67
N HIS A 419 -22.59 -55.22 33.18
CA HIS A 419 -23.90 -55.04 33.82
C HIS A 419 -23.79 -54.80 35.33
N ILE A 420 -24.68 -53.99 35.92
CA ILE A 420 -25.13 -54.16 37.33
C ILE A 420 -26.64 -53.86 37.47
N ILE A 421 -27.31 -54.76 38.20
CA ILE A 421 -28.69 -54.83 38.70
C ILE A 421 -28.75 -54.02 40.02
N SER A 422 -29.76 -53.23 40.38
CA SER A 422 -30.94 -53.65 41.17
C SER A 422 -31.78 -52.44 41.57
N ARG A 423 -33.08 -52.70 41.75
CA ARG A 423 -34.16 -51.83 42.25
C ARG A 423 -33.99 -51.37 43.70
N LEU A 424 -34.59 -50.23 44.05
CA LEU A 424 -35.52 -50.10 45.19
C LEU A 424 -36.39 -48.82 45.03
N VAL A 425 -37.61 -48.88 45.56
CA VAL A 425 -38.78 -48.07 45.19
C VAL A 425 -39.32 -47.34 46.44
N LEU A 426 -40.08 -46.25 46.20
CA LEU A 426 -41.15 -45.63 47.01
C LEU A 426 -40.76 -44.52 48.02
N PRO A 427 -41.69 -43.60 48.38
CA PRO A 427 -42.61 -42.83 47.50
C PRO A 427 -42.84 -41.37 47.98
N ALA A 428 -43.59 -40.58 47.17
CA ALA A 428 -44.62 -39.57 47.50
C ALA A 428 -44.30 -38.48 48.57
N ASP A 429 -44.61 -37.18 48.44
CA ASP A 429 -45.90 -36.61 48.05
C ASP A 429 -45.87 -35.07 48.02
N THR A 430 -46.75 -34.50 47.20
CA THR A 430 -47.54 -33.25 47.38
C THR A 430 -47.00 -31.82 47.23
N MET A 431 -47.91 -31.00 46.65
CA MET A 431 -48.01 -29.54 46.49
C MET A 431 -47.28 -28.94 45.28
N GLY A 432 -47.92 -28.38 44.24
CA GLY A 432 -49.32 -27.98 44.03
C GLY A 432 -49.38 -26.52 43.53
N TRP A 433 -50.20 -26.29 42.50
CA TRP A 433 -50.59 -25.04 41.79
C TRP A 433 -49.84 -24.76 40.46
N LEU A 434 -50.41 -25.06 39.28
CA LEU A 434 -51.57 -24.45 38.53
C LEU A 434 -51.21 -23.06 37.99
N ASP A 435 -51.36 -22.73 36.69
CA ASP A 435 -52.57 -22.82 35.85
C ASP A 435 -52.15 -22.75 34.34
N PHE A 436 -52.58 -23.65 33.43
CA PHE A 436 -53.81 -23.60 32.60
C PHE A 436 -53.75 -22.50 31.51
N SER A 437 -54.19 -22.61 30.25
CA SER A 437 -54.75 -23.62 29.33
C SER A 437 -55.42 -22.79 28.21
N SER A 438 -55.45 -23.25 26.95
CA SER A 438 -56.68 -23.20 26.13
C SER A 438 -56.54 -24.08 24.88
N LYS A 439 -57.16 -25.27 24.92
CA LYS A 439 -58.35 -25.71 24.16
C LYS A 439 -58.21 -25.74 22.61
N SER A 440 -58.24 -26.95 22.02
CA SER A 440 -59.47 -27.48 21.40
C SER A 440 -59.38 -28.96 20.93
N LYS A 441 -60.43 -29.71 21.32
CA LYS A 441 -61.18 -30.85 20.72
C LYS A 441 -60.49 -32.10 20.10
N LYS A 442 -60.79 -33.23 20.79
CA LYS A 442 -60.88 -34.68 20.48
C LYS A 442 -61.13 -35.12 19.03
N GLU A 443 -60.49 -36.22 18.58
CA GLU A 443 -61.08 -37.59 18.46
C GLU A 443 -60.02 -38.67 18.11
N GLU A 444 -60.44 -39.95 18.11
CA GLU A 444 -59.78 -41.20 18.57
C GLU A 444 -58.59 -41.85 17.82
N LYS A 445 -57.82 -42.64 18.60
CA LYS A 445 -57.14 -43.94 18.38
C LYS A 445 -56.16 -44.15 17.20
N ASN A 446 -54.89 -44.41 17.53
CA ASN A 446 -54.36 -45.80 17.54
C ASN A 446 -53.01 -45.89 18.27
N ASP A 447 -52.90 -46.93 19.11
CA ASP A 447 -51.68 -47.33 19.81
C ASP A 447 -50.64 -47.87 18.83
N THR A 448 -49.50 -47.17 18.70
CA THR A 448 -48.17 -47.77 18.54
C THR A 448 -47.13 -46.74 18.99
N ARG A 449 -46.69 -46.81 20.25
CA ARG A 449 -45.48 -46.10 20.71
C ARG A 449 -44.26 -46.74 20.05
N SER A 450 -43.79 -46.18 18.94
CA SER A 450 -42.39 -46.38 18.54
C SER A 450 -41.50 -45.52 19.43
N SER A 451 -40.43 -46.11 19.96
CA SER A 451 -39.42 -45.40 20.74
C SER A 451 -38.73 -44.37 19.85
N PHE A 452 -39.01 -43.08 20.07
CA PHE A 452 -38.39 -41.99 19.33
C PHE A 452 -36.95 -41.77 19.84
N SER A 453 -35.99 -42.35 19.14
CA SER A 453 -34.55 -42.18 19.36
C SER A 453 -34.11 -40.84 18.77
N TRP A 454 -33.68 -39.91 19.62
CA TRP A 454 -33.09 -38.63 19.21
C TRP A 454 -31.78 -38.79 18.42
N GLY A 455 -31.12 -39.96 18.51
CA GLY A 455 -29.85 -40.24 17.82
C GLY A 455 -30.01 -40.43 16.31
N ASP A 456 -31.17 -40.89 15.85
CA ASP A 456 -31.39 -41.22 14.43
C ASP A 456 -31.78 -40.00 13.58
N ASN A 457 -32.36 -38.96 14.19
CA ASN A 457 -32.75 -37.72 13.51
C ASN A 457 -31.62 -36.69 13.36
N LEU A 458 -30.48 -36.87 14.04
CA LEU A 458 -29.32 -36.00 13.86
C LEU A 458 -28.43 -36.42 12.68
N ASN A 459 -28.59 -37.66 12.20
CA ASN A 459 -27.82 -38.22 11.06
C ASN A 459 -28.68 -38.57 9.83
N ALA A 460 -30.00 -38.52 9.92
CA ALA A 460 -30.87 -38.57 8.76
C ALA A 460 -30.84 -37.21 8.03
N THR A 461 -30.01 -37.11 6.99
CA THR A 461 -30.16 -36.04 5.99
C THR A 461 -31.42 -36.33 5.18
N ASP A 462 -32.58 -36.05 5.77
CA ASP A 462 -33.84 -36.12 5.06
C ASP A 462 -33.95 -34.90 4.14
N TRP A 463 -33.58 -35.10 2.88
CA TRP A 463 -33.53 -34.07 1.84
C TRP A 463 -34.88 -33.40 1.60
N GLN A 464 -35.98 -34.01 2.04
CA GLN A 464 -37.33 -33.46 1.94
C GLN A 464 -37.55 -32.23 2.84
N HIS A 465 -36.83 -32.11 3.96
CA HIS A 465 -36.91 -30.93 4.83
C HIS A 465 -36.34 -29.64 4.17
N TYR A 466 -35.43 -29.80 3.22
CA TYR A 466 -34.86 -28.68 2.46
C TYR A 466 -35.70 -28.27 1.25
N THR A 467 -36.71 -29.06 0.88
CA THR A 467 -37.65 -28.76 -0.21
C THR A 467 -39.04 -28.32 0.29
N ASP A 468 -39.30 -28.37 1.60
CA ASP A 468 -40.54 -27.84 2.20
C ASP A 468 -40.61 -26.30 2.03
N PRO A 469 -41.69 -25.77 1.42
CA PRO A 469 -41.94 -24.32 1.33
C PRO A 469 -41.82 -23.57 2.66
N ARG A 470 -42.15 -24.22 3.79
CA ARG A 470 -42.07 -23.62 5.14
C ARG A 470 -40.63 -23.35 5.59
N THR A 471 -39.65 -24.07 5.05
CA THR A 471 -38.22 -23.88 5.33
C THR A 471 -37.55 -23.05 4.24
N LEU A 472 -37.92 -23.26 2.97
CA LEU A 472 -37.40 -22.52 1.83
C LEU A 472 -37.73 -21.04 1.88
N ILE A 473 -38.97 -20.67 2.19
CA ILE A 473 -39.40 -19.26 2.18
C ILE A 473 -38.63 -18.44 3.23
N PRO A 474 -38.55 -18.83 4.52
CA PRO A 474 -37.75 -18.09 5.51
C PRO A 474 -36.25 -18.09 5.18
N THR A 475 -35.71 -19.18 4.63
CA THR A 475 -34.29 -19.27 4.26
C THR A 475 -33.96 -18.34 3.09
N ILE A 476 -34.78 -18.32 2.05
CA ILE A 476 -34.64 -17.39 0.92
C ILE A 476 -34.80 -15.94 1.39
N LEU A 477 -35.78 -15.67 2.27
CA LEU A 477 -36.01 -14.33 2.80
C LEU A 477 -34.83 -13.87 3.67
N LEU A 478 -34.30 -14.74 4.54
CA LEU A 478 -33.14 -14.45 5.38
C LEU A 478 -31.89 -14.22 4.53
N THR A 479 -31.59 -15.12 3.60
CA THR A 479 -30.42 -15.00 2.70
C THR A 479 -30.51 -13.75 1.83
N THR A 480 -31.69 -13.47 1.24
CA THR A 480 -31.93 -12.25 0.48
C THR A 480 -31.76 -11.01 1.35
N THR A 481 -32.30 -11.02 2.57
CA THR A 481 -32.17 -9.93 3.54
C THR A 481 -30.71 -9.69 3.91
N ILE A 482 -29.93 -10.75 4.16
CA ILE A 482 -28.49 -10.66 4.45
C ILE A 482 -27.73 -10.09 3.25
N LEU A 483 -28.01 -10.57 2.03
CA LEU A 483 -27.34 -10.10 0.82
C LEU A 483 -27.67 -8.63 0.51
N VAL A 484 -28.95 -8.25 0.60
CA VAL A 484 -29.42 -6.87 0.42
C VAL A 484 -28.84 -5.97 1.51
N SER A 485 -28.85 -6.40 2.77
CA SER A 485 -28.27 -5.63 3.89
C SER A 485 -26.76 -5.46 3.74
N THR A 486 -26.05 -6.51 3.33
CA THR A 486 -24.60 -6.47 3.07
C THR A 486 -24.29 -5.55 1.90
N ARG A 487 -25.07 -5.61 0.83
CA ARG A 487 -24.94 -4.74 -0.34
C ARG A 487 -25.25 -3.29 0.02
N PHE A 488 -26.29 -3.04 0.82
CA PHE A 488 -26.65 -1.73 1.33
C PHE A 488 -25.54 -1.17 2.23
N TYR A 489 -25.02 -1.96 3.16
CA TYR A 489 -23.90 -1.57 4.03
C TYR A 489 -22.66 -1.22 3.21
N ARG A 490 -22.21 -2.11 2.34
CA ARG A 490 -21.02 -1.89 1.48
C ARG A 490 -21.18 -0.69 0.55
N SER A 491 -22.41 -0.39 0.12
CA SER A 491 -22.69 0.73 -0.79
C SER A 491 -22.85 2.05 -0.04
N TYR A 492 -23.59 2.10 1.07
CA TYR A 492 -24.02 3.36 1.70
C TYR A 492 -23.43 3.64 3.07
N LEU A 493 -23.17 2.60 3.88
CA LEU A 493 -22.75 2.74 5.28
C LEU A 493 -21.27 2.43 5.52
N ARG A 494 -20.57 1.85 4.55
CA ARG A 494 -19.13 1.60 4.65
C ARG A 494 -18.37 2.93 4.63
N ARG A 495 -17.54 3.12 5.65
CA ARG A 495 -16.66 4.28 5.78
C ARG A 495 -15.60 4.29 4.68
N ILE A 496 -15.21 5.50 4.27
CA ILE A 496 -14.18 5.76 3.27
C ILE A 496 -13.09 6.53 4.02
N PRO A 497 -11.91 5.95 4.26
CA PRO A 497 -10.89 6.58 5.09
C PRO A 497 -10.14 7.70 4.36
N GLU A 498 -9.87 7.53 3.06
CA GLU A 498 -9.08 8.47 2.25
C GLU A 498 -9.68 8.63 0.84
N ALA A 499 -9.24 9.65 0.11
CA ALA A 499 -9.65 9.93 -1.25
C ALA A 499 -9.36 8.78 -2.23
N ALA A 500 -8.27 8.02 -2.00
CA ALA A 500 -7.88 6.88 -2.84
C ALA A 500 -8.91 5.73 -2.85
N TYR A 501 -9.69 5.58 -1.77
CA TYR A 501 -10.70 4.53 -1.65
C TYR A 501 -12.06 4.91 -2.27
N ILE A 502 -12.18 6.12 -2.84
CA ILE A 502 -13.38 6.55 -3.55
C ILE A 502 -13.39 5.90 -4.94
N ARG A 503 -14.40 5.08 -5.20
CA ARG A 503 -14.56 4.43 -6.52
C ARG A 503 -14.82 5.50 -7.60
N PRO A 504 -14.19 5.41 -8.79
CA PRO A 504 -14.37 6.41 -9.85
C PRO A 504 -15.83 6.70 -10.22
N ARG A 505 -16.68 5.67 -10.22
CA ARG A 505 -18.13 5.79 -10.47
C ARG A 505 -18.92 6.65 -9.46
N PHE A 506 -18.33 7.00 -8.31
CA PHE A 506 -19.00 7.83 -7.30
C PHE A 506 -18.84 9.32 -7.56
N PHE A 507 -17.83 9.73 -8.34
CA PHE A 507 -17.67 11.11 -8.76
C PHE A 507 -18.88 11.55 -9.60
N ARG A 508 -19.33 12.80 -9.40
CA ARG A 508 -20.53 13.44 -9.97
C ARG A 508 -21.88 12.81 -9.60
N LYS A 509 -21.92 11.60 -9.03
CA LYS A 509 -23.17 10.88 -8.70
C LYS A 509 -23.50 10.85 -7.22
N ARG A 510 -22.52 11.09 -6.34
CA ARG A 510 -22.68 10.87 -4.90
C ARG A 510 -22.14 12.03 -4.07
N SER A 511 -22.73 12.20 -2.90
CA SER A 511 -22.19 13.05 -1.84
C SER A 511 -21.56 12.23 -0.71
N LEU A 512 -20.48 12.73 -0.13
CA LEU A 512 -19.89 12.23 1.11
C LEU A 512 -20.44 13.01 2.30
N PHE A 513 -20.79 12.31 3.37
CA PHE A 513 -21.24 12.95 4.62
C PHE A 513 -20.21 12.69 5.73
N GLY A 514 -19.76 13.75 6.39
CA GLY A 514 -18.67 13.64 7.35
C GLY A 514 -18.60 14.81 8.31
N THR A 515 -17.69 14.71 9.28
CA THR A 515 -17.33 15.81 10.19
C THR A 515 -15.99 16.39 9.79
N VAL A 516 -15.87 17.71 9.74
CA VAL A 516 -14.61 18.40 9.46
C VAL A 516 -13.73 18.32 10.70
N THR A 517 -12.53 17.75 10.55
CA THR A 517 -11.58 17.59 11.66
C THR A 517 -10.52 18.67 11.69
N ARG A 518 -10.04 19.10 10.52
CA ARG A 518 -8.96 20.09 10.40
C ARG A 518 -9.14 20.95 9.15
N VAL A 519 -8.91 22.25 9.30
CA VAL A 519 -8.82 23.20 8.19
C VAL A 519 -7.37 23.71 8.14
N GLY A 520 -6.64 23.26 7.11
CA GLY A 520 -5.22 23.55 6.92
C GLY A 520 -5.01 24.86 6.17
N ASP A 521 -5.77 25.03 5.09
CA ASP A 521 -5.72 26.17 4.18
C ASP A 521 -7.11 26.81 4.05
N ALA A 522 -7.17 28.02 3.51
CA ALA A 522 -8.42 28.76 3.36
C ALA A 522 -9.36 28.20 2.27
N ASP A 523 -8.91 27.27 1.42
CA ASP A 523 -9.73 26.60 0.39
C ASP A 523 -9.84 25.07 0.59
N ASN A 524 -9.18 24.51 1.61
CA ASN A 524 -9.04 23.07 1.82
C ASN A 524 -9.32 22.64 3.26
N PHE A 525 -9.87 21.43 3.44
CA PHE A 525 -10.07 20.85 4.76
C PHE A 525 -10.03 19.32 4.74
N HIS A 526 -9.90 18.73 5.93
CA HIS A 526 -9.91 17.29 6.15
C HIS A 526 -11.28 16.84 6.68
N LEU A 527 -11.89 15.91 5.96
CA LEU A 527 -13.21 15.36 6.25
C LEU A 527 -13.08 13.94 6.81
N PHE A 528 -13.60 13.72 8.01
CA PHE A 528 -13.79 12.36 8.52
C PHE A 528 -15.16 11.83 8.07
N HIS A 529 -15.16 10.84 7.16
CA HIS A 529 -16.39 10.28 6.61
C HIS A 529 -17.21 9.55 7.70
N THR A 530 -18.44 9.99 7.93
CA THR A 530 -19.39 9.44 8.90
C THR A 530 -20.68 9.02 8.18
N PRO A 531 -20.64 7.97 7.35
CA PRO A 531 -21.77 7.60 6.49
C PRO A 531 -23.03 7.32 7.32
N GLY A 532 -24.17 7.86 6.87
CA GLY A 532 -25.45 7.77 7.58
C GLY A 532 -25.57 8.65 8.83
N GLY A 533 -24.48 9.30 9.29
CA GLY A 533 -24.51 10.23 10.42
C GLY A 533 -25.12 9.63 11.68
N ARG A 534 -25.95 10.40 12.39
CA ARG A 534 -26.62 9.92 13.61
C ARG A 534 -27.47 8.67 13.36
N LEU A 535 -28.11 8.52 12.20
CA LEU A 535 -28.93 7.33 11.93
C LEU A 535 -28.10 6.04 11.90
N ALA A 536 -26.82 6.13 11.56
CA ALA A 536 -25.89 5.00 11.54
C ALA A 536 -25.02 4.89 12.82
N GLY A 537 -25.46 5.52 13.92
CA GLY A 537 -24.79 5.43 15.22
C GLY A 537 -23.71 6.48 15.48
N TRP A 538 -23.37 7.35 14.52
CA TRP A 538 -22.33 8.35 14.72
C TRP A 538 -22.75 9.43 15.74
N GLY A 539 -22.02 9.50 16.85
CA GLY A 539 -22.25 10.44 17.95
C GLY A 539 -23.06 9.88 19.13
N TRP A 540 -23.53 8.62 19.10
CA TRP A 540 -24.24 8.03 20.24
C TRP A 540 -24.02 6.53 20.44
N MET A 541 -23.72 5.75 19.40
CA MET A 541 -23.47 4.31 19.51
C MET A 541 -22.08 4.02 20.13
N PRO A 542 -21.93 3.00 21.00
CA PRO A 542 -20.62 2.56 21.50
C PRO A 542 -19.64 2.29 20.33
N GLY A 543 -18.40 2.79 20.43
CA GLY A 543 -17.41 2.73 19.35
C GLY A 543 -17.56 3.77 18.23
N ARG A 544 -18.67 4.53 18.17
CA ARG A 544 -18.88 5.65 17.22
C ARG A 544 -19.29 6.97 17.91
N LYS A 545 -19.23 7.01 19.23
CA LYS A 545 -19.65 8.14 20.07
C LYS A 545 -18.70 9.34 19.98
N LYS A 546 -17.38 9.10 20.04
CA LYS A 546 -16.33 10.11 19.92
C LYS A 546 -15.57 9.94 18.61
N LEU A 547 -15.22 11.04 17.95
CA LEU A 547 -14.32 11.01 16.80
C LEU A 547 -12.88 10.77 17.28
N PRO A 548 -12.04 10.05 16.52
CA PRO A 548 -10.62 9.94 16.84
C PRO A 548 -9.95 11.32 16.86
N GLU A 549 -8.96 11.52 17.72
CA GLU A 549 -8.23 12.79 17.88
C GLU A 549 -6.73 12.58 17.66
N GLY A 550 -6.01 13.64 17.26
CA GLY A 550 -4.55 13.61 17.14
C GLY A 550 -4.01 12.57 16.14
N LYS A 551 -3.12 11.68 16.64
CA LYS A 551 -2.41 10.68 15.82
C LYS A 551 -3.35 9.69 15.14
N ASP A 552 -4.50 9.39 15.74
CA ASP A 552 -5.46 8.41 15.22
C ASP A 552 -6.19 8.86 13.96
N LEU A 553 -6.14 10.15 13.63
CA LEU A 553 -6.69 10.72 12.39
C LEU A 553 -5.73 10.62 11.19
N LYS A 554 -4.45 10.30 11.42
CA LYS A 554 -3.46 10.16 10.35
C LYS A 554 -3.90 9.05 9.39
N ASN A 555 -3.95 9.35 8.09
CA ASN A 555 -4.40 8.42 7.04
C ASN A 555 -5.86 7.93 7.19
N LYS A 556 -6.68 8.67 7.96
CA LYS A 556 -8.10 8.35 8.18
C LYS A 556 -9.00 9.55 7.87
N THR A 557 -8.57 10.48 7.04
CA THR A 557 -9.39 11.62 6.62
C THR A 557 -9.27 11.83 5.12
N ILE A 558 -10.34 12.36 4.54
CA ILE A 558 -10.41 12.69 3.11
C ILE A 558 -10.05 14.16 2.99
N HIS A 559 -8.98 14.45 2.25
CA HIS A 559 -8.59 15.82 1.94
C HIS A 559 -9.54 16.36 0.86
N VAL A 560 -10.27 17.44 1.17
CA VAL A 560 -11.28 18.05 0.30
C VAL A 560 -10.87 19.47 -0.07
N ARG A 561 -10.89 19.77 -1.36
CA ARG A 561 -10.75 21.13 -1.92
C ARG A 561 -12.12 21.65 -2.32
N ILE A 562 -12.46 22.86 -1.90
CA ILE A 562 -13.74 23.48 -2.25
C ILE A 562 -13.73 23.85 -3.73
N ALA A 563 -14.76 23.41 -4.45
CA ALA A 563 -14.89 23.62 -5.88
C ALA A 563 -15.21 25.09 -6.21
N GLY A 564 -14.59 25.61 -7.28
CA GLY A 564 -14.95 26.90 -7.89
C GLY A 564 -14.47 28.16 -7.18
N ILE A 565 -13.69 28.04 -6.10
CA ILE A 565 -13.14 29.18 -5.36
C ILE A 565 -11.62 29.12 -5.28
N ASP A 566 -10.96 30.27 -5.16
CA ASP A 566 -9.54 30.42 -4.82
C ASP A 566 -9.40 31.44 -3.69
N ALA A 567 -8.81 31.01 -2.57
CA ALA A 567 -8.60 31.86 -1.41
C ALA A 567 -7.20 32.51 -1.44
N PRO A 568 -6.98 33.63 -0.72
CA PRO A 568 -5.65 34.24 -0.64
C PRO A 568 -4.61 33.30 -0.02
N GLU A 569 -3.41 33.28 -0.59
CA GLU A 569 -2.35 32.34 -0.20
C GLU A 569 -1.67 32.73 1.13
N GLY A 570 -1.56 31.77 2.04
CA GLY A 570 -0.83 31.94 3.29
C GLY A 570 0.70 31.95 3.11
N ALA A 571 1.44 32.35 4.14
CA ALA A 571 2.90 32.26 4.12
C ALA A 571 3.35 30.80 3.97
N HIS A 572 4.22 30.53 2.99
CA HIS A 572 4.69 29.18 2.71
C HIS A 572 6.13 29.20 2.17
N PHE A 573 7.05 28.54 2.87
CA PHE A 573 8.46 28.34 2.47
C PHE A 573 9.15 29.64 1.97
N GLY A 574 9.25 30.65 2.84
CA GLY A 574 9.92 31.91 2.53
C GLY A 574 9.13 32.89 1.66
N LYS A 575 7.92 32.53 1.19
CA LYS A 575 7.02 33.45 0.49
C LYS A 575 6.17 34.26 1.49
N PRO A 576 6.05 35.59 1.31
CA PRO A 576 5.24 36.43 2.20
C PRO A 576 3.75 36.13 2.03
N ALA A 577 2.98 36.08 3.12
CA ALA A 577 1.54 35.87 3.04
C ALA A 577 0.84 36.95 2.19
N GLN A 578 -0.16 36.55 1.41
CA GLN A 578 -1.03 37.50 0.71
C GLN A 578 -1.93 38.22 1.75
N PRO A 579 -2.26 39.51 1.54
CA PRO A 579 -3.26 40.18 2.37
C PRO A 579 -4.57 39.37 2.44
N PHE A 580 -5.22 39.38 3.61
CA PHE A 580 -6.46 38.64 3.91
C PHE A 580 -6.36 37.11 3.95
N SER A 581 -5.16 36.51 3.82
CA SER A 581 -5.01 35.05 3.90
C SER A 581 -5.27 34.47 5.29
N ALA A 582 -4.85 35.17 6.35
CA ALA A 582 -5.09 34.74 7.73
C ALA A 582 -6.59 34.83 8.06
N GLU A 583 -7.24 35.92 7.64
CA GLU A 583 -8.66 36.20 7.85
C GLU A 583 -9.52 35.18 7.12
N ALA A 584 -9.19 34.83 5.87
CA ALA A 584 -9.89 33.80 5.11
C ALA A 584 -9.77 32.42 5.77
N LEU A 585 -8.58 32.08 6.31
CA LEU A 585 -8.36 30.82 7.02
C LEU A 585 -9.14 30.76 8.34
N ILE A 586 -9.15 31.84 9.12
CA ILE A 586 -9.91 31.96 10.36
C ILE A 586 -11.41 31.83 10.06
N TRP A 587 -11.89 32.54 9.04
CA TRP A 587 -13.29 32.49 8.62
C TRP A 587 -13.71 31.06 8.30
N LEU A 588 -12.92 30.32 7.49
CA LEU A 588 -13.26 28.95 7.13
C LEU A 588 -13.25 28.03 8.36
N ARG A 589 -12.27 28.18 9.25
CA ARG A 589 -12.21 27.43 10.51
C ARG A 589 -13.46 27.62 11.34
N GLU A 590 -13.86 28.85 11.61
CA GLU A 590 -15.07 29.15 12.41
C GLU A 590 -16.35 28.65 11.72
N TYR A 591 -16.37 28.71 10.38
CA TYR A 591 -17.55 28.34 9.61
C TYR A 591 -17.79 26.83 9.56
N ILE A 592 -16.74 25.99 9.42
CA ILE A 592 -16.90 24.55 9.19
C ILE A 592 -16.19 23.62 10.18
N GLN A 593 -15.22 24.08 10.97
CA GLN A 593 -14.45 23.19 11.85
C GLN A 593 -15.33 22.52 12.89
N ASN A 594 -15.11 21.23 13.12
CA ASN A 594 -15.90 20.37 14.01
C ASN A 594 -17.40 20.28 13.64
N ARG A 595 -17.81 20.78 12.47
CA ARG A 595 -19.18 20.67 11.97
C ARG A 595 -19.33 19.53 10.99
N ARG A 596 -20.58 19.07 10.85
CA ARG A 596 -20.94 18.06 9.86
C ARG A 596 -21.26 18.72 8.54
N VAL A 597 -20.62 18.24 7.48
CA VAL A 597 -20.75 18.75 6.13
C VAL A 597 -21.11 17.63 5.16
N ARG A 598 -21.74 18.01 4.05
CA ARG A 598 -22.02 17.16 2.91
C ARG A 598 -21.23 17.68 1.71
N ALA A 599 -20.27 16.89 1.25
CA ALA A 599 -19.42 17.22 0.11
C ALA A 599 -19.90 16.47 -1.15
N TYR A 600 -20.30 17.20 -2.19
CA TYR A 600 -20.69 16.66 -3.50
C TYR A 600 -19.44 16.58 -4.39
N ILE A 601 -18.99 15.36 -4.65
CA ILE A 601 -17.65 15.10 -5.19
C ILE A 601 -17.66 15.13 -6.72
N TYR A 602 -16.73 15.86 -7.35
CA TYR A 602 -16.66 15.97 -8.81
C TYR A 602 -15.50 15.20 -9.42
N LYS A 603 -14.30 15.33 -8.84
CA LYS A 603 -13.09 14.65 -9.30
C LYS A 603 -12.03 14.60 -8.20
N ARG A 604 -10.98 13.84 -8.46
CA ARG A 604 -9.73 13.87 -7.69
C ARG A 604 -8.73 14.75 -8.42
N ASP A 605 -8.00 15.60 -7.70
CA ASP A 605 -6.96 16.45 -8.28
C ASP A 605 -5.57 15.77 -8.25
N GLN A 606 -4.55 16.46 -8.79
CA GLN A 606 -3.17 15.98 -8.85
C GLN A 606 -2.47 15.82 -7.50
N TYR A 607 -3.08 16.33 -6.42
CA TYR A 607 -2.59 16.23 -5.04
C TYR A 607 -3.39 15.23 -4.20
N ASP A 608 -4.15 14.35 -4.87
CA ASP A 608 -5.08 13.39 -4.26
C ASP A 608 -6.16 14.04 -3.37
N ARG A 609 -6.47 15.32 -3.60
CA ARG A 609 -7.61 16.01 -2.96
C ARG A 609 -8.87 15.75 -3.75
N VAL A 610 -9.99 15.66 -3.04
CA VAL A 610 -11.31 15.56 -3.65
C VAL A 610 -11.86 16.96 -3.89
N VAL A 611 -12.07 17.31 -5.16
CA VAL A 611 -12.73 18.58 -5.54
C VAL A 611 -14.23 18.41 -5.36
N ALA A 612 -14.84 19.24 -4.51
CA ALA A 612 -16.25 19.08 -4.15
C ALA A 612 -16.94 20.41 -3.82
N THR A 613 -18.25 20.50 -4.11
CA THR A 613 -19.12 21.54 -3.52
C THR A 613 -19.53 21.10 -2.12
N VAL A 614 -19.39 21.99 -1.14
CA VAL A 614 -19.51 21.62 0.28
C VAL A 614 -20.67 22.35 0.92
N TRP A 615 -21.57 21.59 1.52
CA TRP A 615 -22.76 22.11 2.18
C TRP A 615 -22.67 21.87 3.68
N VAL A 616 -22.88 22.93 4.46
CA VAL A 616 -23.01 22.86 5.91
C VAL A 616 -24.46 23.13 6.29
N ARG A 617 -24.97 22.39 7.27
CA ARG A 617 -26.32 22.66 7.82
C ARG A 617 -26.17 23.59 9.02
N ARG A 618 -26.78 24.76 8.95
CA ARG A 618 -26.92 25.69 10.09
C ARG A 618 -28.41 25.80 10.41
N PHE A 619 -28.78 25.35 11.62
CA PHE A 619 -30.18 25.20 12.02
C PHE A 619 -30.98 24.35 11.01
N LEU A 620 -32.02 24.92 10.40
CA LEU A 620 -32.87 24.25 9.42
C LEU A 620 -32.42 24.46 7.97
N VAL A 621 -31.44 25.33 7.70
CA VAL A 621 -31.03 25.72 6.34
C VAL A 621 -29.69 25.08 5.98
N ARG A 622 -29.57 24.60 4.74
CA ARG A 622 -28.30 24.16 4.14
C ARG A 622 -27.67 25.34 3.41
N LYS A 623 -26.40 25.61 3.71
CA LYS A 623 -25.63 26.67 3.07
C LYS A 623 -24.43 26.09 2.37
N ASP A 624 -24.16 26.59 1.16
CA ASP A 624 -22.96 26.29 0.41
C ASP A 624 -21.79 27.10 1.00
N VAL A 625 -20.74 26.40 1.43
CA VAL A 625 -19.58 27.01 2.08
C VAL A 625 -18.82 27.91 1.12
N GLY A 626 -18.61 27.48 -0.12
CA GLY A 626 -17.85 28.27 -1.10
C GLY A 626 -18.59 29.54 -1.49
N ARG A 627 -19.92 29.44 -1.66
CA ARG A 627 -20.78 30.60 -1.88
C ARG A 627 -20.71 31.63 -0.74
N GLU A 628 -20.70 31.16 0.50
CA GLU A 628 -20.67 32.04 1.68
C GLU A 628 -19.29 32.67 1.87
N MET A 629 -18.22 31.99 1.47
CA MET A 629 -16.87 32.58 1.40
C MET A 629 -16.79 33.73 0.40
N LEU A 630 -17.34 33.55 -0.81
CA LEU A 630 -17.41 34.60 -1.82
C LEU A 630 -18.22 35.80 -1.33
N ARG A 631 -19.39 35.55 -0.73
CA ARG A 631 -20.24 36.62 -0.17
C ARG A 631 -19.52 37.41 0.94
N ALA A 632 -18.68 36.75 1.74
CA ALA A 632 -17.90 37.41 2.78
C ALA A 632 -16.64 38.13 2.25
N GLY A 633 -16.32 38.01 0.96
CA GLY A 633 -15.10 38.56 0.37
C GLY A 633 -13.83 37.86 0.84
N MET A 634 -13.91 36.57 1.20
CA MET A 634 -12.79 35.77 1.72
C MET A 634 -12.17 34.85 0.66
N ALA A 635 -12.72 34.84 -0.55
CA ALA A 635 -12.22 34.09 -1.70
C ALA A 635 -12.62 34.79 -3.00
N THR A 636 -12.00 34.35 -4.09
CA THR A 636 -12.29 34.75 -5.47
C THR A 636 -12.86 33.56 -6.25
N VAL A 637 -13.58 33.82 -7.33
CA VAL A 637 -14.02 32.77 -8.26
C VAL A 637 -12.81 32.29 -9.06
N TYR A 638 -12.64 30.97 -9.16
CA TYR A 638 -11.48 30.39 -9.86
C TYR A 638 -11.52 30.74 -11.37
N GLU A 639 -10.42 31.22 -11.97
CA GLU A 639 -10.43 31.77 -13.34
C GLU A 639 -9.72 30.92 -14.42
N ALA A 640 -9.35 29.67 -14.13
CA ALA A 640 -8.59 28.87 -15.10
C ALA A 640 -9.47 28.39 -16.28
N LYS A 641 -9.03 28.63 -17.52
CA LYS A 641 -9.67 28.18 -18.77
C LYS A 641 -9.76 26.66 -18.91
N MET A 642 -8.97 25.90 -18.15
CA MET A 642 -8.90 24.43 -18.18
C MET A 642 -8.95 23.88 -16.75
N GLY A 643 -9.89 22.98 -16.46
CA GLY A 643 -9.92 22.20 -15.20
C GLY A 643 -10.68 22.82 -14.03
N ALA A 644 -11.32 23.98 -14.20
CA ALA A 644 -12.24 24.53 -13.21
C ALA A 644 -13.52 23.68 -13.14
N GLU A 645 -13.96 23.31 -11.93
CA GLU A 645 -15.23 22.61 -11.71
C GLU A 645 -16.08 23.48 -10.81
N PHE A 646 -17.23 23.92 -11.32
CA PHE A 646 -18.21 24.72 -10.57
C PHE A 646 -19.52 23.96 -10.33
N GLY A 647 -19.66 22.76 -10.88
CA GLY A 647 -20.97 22.14 -11.06
C GLY A 647 -21.86 23.05 -11.91
N ASP A 648 -23.13 23.24 -11.48
CA ASP A 648 -24.11 24.11 -12.15
C ASP A 648 -24.15 25.54 -11.54
N PHE A 649 -23.19 25.92 -10.70
CA PHE A 649 -23.27 27.12 -9.85
C PHE A 649 -22.36 28.28 -10.27
N GLU A 650 -21.64 28.19 -11.39
CA GLU A 650 -20.65 29.20 -11.80
C GLU A 650 -21.23 30.61 -11.91
N ALA A 651 -22.37 30.77 -12.60
CA ALA A 651 -23.02 32.06 -12.78
C ALA A 651 -23.42 32.71 -11.43
N GLN A 652 -23.87 31.89 -10.48
CA GLN A 652 -24.22 32.37 -9.13
C GLN A 652 -22.98 32.81 -8.35
N TYR A 653 -21.87 32.08 -8.48
CA TYR A 653 -20.61 32.41 -7.82
C TYR A 653 -20.07 33.74 -8.32
N ARG A 654 -20.07 33.95 -9.63
CA ARG A 654 -19.65 35.22 -10.25
C ARG A 654 -20.53 36.38 -9.83
N ALA A 655 -21.86 36.22 -9.84
CA ALA A 655 -22.79 37.27 -9.41
C ALA A 655 -22.57 37.70 -7.95
N ILE A 656 -22.30 36.74 -7.06
CA ILE A 656 -22.05 37.01 -5.64
C ILE A 656 -20.69 37.67 -5.41
N GLU A 657 -19.67 37.28 -6.17
CA GLU A 657 -18.38 37.94 -6.13
C GLU A 657 -18.49 39.41 -6.56
N GLU A 658 -19.23 39.70 -7.63
CA GLU A 658 -19.50 41.08 -8.07
C GLU A 658 -20.26 41.90 -7.02
N GLU A 659 -21.23 41.29 -6.33
CA GLU A 659 -21.92 41.93 -5.20
C GLU A 659 -20.95 42.23 -4.05
N ALA A 660 -20.06 41.30 -3.70
CA ALA A 660 -19.07 41.48 -2.65
C ALA A 660 -18.01 42.55 -3.01
N LYS A 661 -17.61 42.62 -4.29
CA LYS A 661 -16.76 43.68 -4.85
C LYS A 661 -17.45 45.04 -4.74
N GLY A 662 -18.72 45.15 -5.14
CA GLY A 662 -19.50 46.39 -5.06
C GLY A 662 -19.66 46.90 -3.63
N LYS A 663 -19.80 45.99 -2.66
CA LYS A 663 -19.90 46.30 -1.23
C LYS A 663 -18.56 46.45 -0.51
N LYS A 664 -17.42 46.27 -1.21
CA LYS A 664 -16.06 46.37 -0.66
C LYS A 664 -15.83 45.47 0.58
N LEU A 665 -16.33 44.24 0.54
CA LEU A 665 -16.23 43.29 1.66
C LEU A 665 -14.91 42.50 1.63
N GLY A 666 -14.35 42.21 2.81
CA GLY A 666 -13.16 41.38 2.96
C GLY A 666 -11.97 41.88 2.12
N MET A 667 -11.43 41.03 1.25
CA MET A 667 -10.30 41.37 0.38
C MET A 667 -10.58 42.50 -0.63
N TRP A 668 -11.84 42.88 -0.81
CA TRP A 668 -12.26 43.99 -1.67
C TRP A 668 -12.31 45.36 -0.96
N SER A 669 -11.98 45.41 0.34
CA SER A 669 -12.01 46.64 1.15
C SER A 669 -10.85 47.61 0.88
N GLY A 670 -9.74 47.10 0.35
CA GLY A 670 -8.52 47.87 0.07
C GLY A 670 -8.61 48.76 -1.19
N LYS A 671 -7.53 49.50 -1.47
CA LYS A 671 -7.43 50.28 -2.73
C LYS A 671 -7.26 49.31 -3.90
N LYS A 672 -7.93 49.58 -5.03
CA LYS A 672 -7.86 48.75 -6.24
C LYS A 672 -6.44 48.53 -6.78
N LYS A 673 -5.51 49.46 -6.51
CA LYS A 673 -4.09 49.36 -6.91
C LYS A 673 -3.27 48.36 -6.10
N ASP A 674 -3.70 48.09 -4.86
CA ASP A 674 -3.00 47.21 -3.91
C ASP A 674 -3.57 45.78 -3.93
N TYR A 675 -4.64 45.58 -4.72
CA TYR A 675 -5.27 44.29 -4.90
C TYR A 675 -4.49 43.44 -5.90
N GLU A 676 -4.10 42.26 -5.47
CA GLU A 676 -3.53 41.20 -6.31
C GLU A 676 -4.44 39.98 -6.16
N SER A 677 -4.86 39.34 -7.26
CA SER A 677 -5.65 38.12 -7.18
C SER A 677 -4.78 36.95 -6.69
N PRO A 678 -5.35 35.92 -6.03
CA PRO A 678 -4.59 34.74 -5.61
C PRO A 678 -3.84 34.07 -6.77
N ARG A 679 -4.40 34.12 -7.98
CA ARG A 679 -3.76 33.62 -9.20
C ARG A 679 -2.55 34.45 -9.61
N ASP A 680 -2.69 35.77 -9.65
CA ASP A 680 -1.59 36.67 -10.04
C ASP A 680 -0.44 36.57 -9.05
N TYR A 681 -0.76 36.47 -7.75
CA TYR A 681 0.22 36.20 -6.69
C TYR A 681 0.97 34.88 -6.92
N LYS A 682 0.29 33.79 -7.28
CA LYS A 682 0.91 32.49 -7.61
C LYS A 682 1.83 32.61 -8.82
N THR A 683 1.40 33.30 -9.88
CA THR A 683 2.20 33.50 -11.08
C THR A 683 3.43 34.37 -10.80
N ARG A 684 3.28 35.49 -10.09
CA ARG A 684 4.40 36.38 -9.71
C ARG A 684 5.42 35.65 -8.85
N THR A 685 4.98 34.92 -7.82
CA THR A 685 5.90 34.17 -6.95
C THR A 685 6.56 32.98 -7.64
N ALA A 686 5.88 32.35 -8.62
CA ALA A 686 6.49 31.33 -9.46
C ALA A 686 7.57 31.92 -10.38
N ASN A 687 7.30 33.09 -10.98
CA ASN A 687 8.25 33.78 -11.84
C ASN A 687 9.46 34.31 -11.07
N ALA A 688 9.24 34.91 -9.88
CA ALA A 688 10.34 35.36 -9.02
C ALA A 688 11.24 34.20 -8.55
N ALA A 689 10.65 33.04 -8.23
CA ALA A 689 11.41 31.84 -7.91
C ALA A 689 12.19 31.25 -9.09
N ASN A 690 11.78 31.57 -10.34
CA ASN A 690 12.51 31.20 -11.55
C ASN A 690 13.60 32.22 -11.92
N MET A 691 13.48 33.49 -11.50
CA MET A 691 14.49 34.54 -11.74
C MET A 691 15.62 34.54 -10.71
N MET A 692 15.38 34.02 -9.50
CA MET A 692 16.41 33.84 -8.45
C MET A 692 17.19 32.51 -8.58
N LYS A 693 16.97 31.75 -9.65
CA LYS A 693 17.63 30.47 -9.96
C LYS A 693 18.28 30.54 -11.32
#